data_AF-A0A2G9V575-F1
#
_entry.id   AF-A0A2G9V575-F1
#
_cell.length_a   1.000
_cell.length_b   1.000
_cell.length_c   1.000
_cell.angle_alpha   90.00
_cell.angle_beta   90.00
_cell.angle_gamma   90.00
#
_symmetry.space_group_name_H-M   'P 1'
#
loop_
_entity.id
_entity.type
_entity.pdbx_description
1 polymer ?
#
loop_
_entity_poly.entity_id
_entity_poly.type
_entity_poly.pdbx_seq_one_letter_code
_entity_poly.pdbx_strand_id
1 'polypeptide(L)'
;MNQYGFLAVPLKSTSDVDLVKPLTLYIDTVYKTSEDNKAEVAEAVQELNKLRSKACCQPLDKHQSALDIVTRYYDQLVAIENKIVISATQNPVVFKWKDAFDKGSLFFSKASLSISDGAFERAAVLFNCGALMSHIAASQPLLTDEEMKTAAKLFQQSAGVFARLRDTVLGMVQQDPTPDLMPDTLAALSAIMLGQAQESIYIKAYKDKMKPSALVKIAAQAGDFYQDALKAMNRDAVKGLWEKEWVHTVTGKMFGFQAISQLHQAGINAEQQEMSEQLSRLGEALKLSEMAAKYLPSGCLAEQLNSIQKMYTAAKKDNDFIICSQASYQYKFTMQCNAMKAVKQNCILASLNLPAALDDVTSMDTLPESIKQKSAKVKQAGGINELQRLFSELPGLYKRNEEILDEEIGKYRGILHTASNADKMVKEKFETNRAGIEMLSKNEVELRTSIPSQTQHAVAGSSEAVTKLRALMNQVQEIKVQREKLEKDFKAVRSDIADDLLRAMAESQILNEEQISKEKIQEIYGPLKEQVEQSIKQQDHIMAEVQTWNTRFTSEKSGSGTGAERERVLKTLATAADSFHELKGNLEEGTKFYNDLTPILVRLQQKVSDFSFARQTEKEDLMRSMQQNIVSGGSGSGGGGSK
;
A
#
# COMPACT_ATOMS: atom_id res chain seq x y z
N MET A 1 -40.83 -4.71 -8.85
CA MET A 1 -40.30 -3.83 -7.78
C MET A 1 -40.73 -4.38 -6.43
N ASN A 2 -39.93 -4.24 -5.37
CA ASN A 2 -40.35 -4.63 -4.02
C ASN A 2 -41.38 -3.61 -3.49
N GLN A 3 -42.36 -4.04 -2.70
CA GLN A 3 -43.51 -3.22 -2.26
C GLN A 3 -43.09 -1.92 -1.55
N TYR A 4 -41.98 -1.98 -0.82
CA TYR A 4 -41.47 -0.88 0.00
C TYR A 4 -40.51 0.07 -0.73
N GLY A 5 -40.12 -0.21 -1.99
CA GLY A 5 -39.30 0.70 -2.79
C GLY A 5 -37.95 1.07 -2.17
N PHE A 6 -37.28 0.15 -1.47
CA PHE A 6 -35.92 0.36 -0.95
C PHE A 6 -34.89 0.45 -2.08
N LEU A 7 -33.92 1.35 -1.93
CA LEU A 7 -32.71 1.39 -2.77
C LEU A 7 -31.67 0.41 -2.21
N ALA A 8 -30.83 -0.13 -3.09
CA ALA A 8 -29.68 -0.94 -2.70
C ALA A 8 -28.47 -0.51 -3.53
N VAL A 9 -27.33 -0.36 -2.87
CA VAL A 9 -26.08 0.12 -3.47
C VAL A 9 -25.53 -0.94 -4.40
N PRO A 10 -25.19 -0.63 -5.67
CA PRO A 10 -24.56 -1.58 -6.57
C PRO A 10 -23.22 -2.07 -6.01
N LEU A 11 -22.88 -3.33 -6.29
CA LEU A 11 -21.55 -3.87 -5.98
C LEU A 11 -20.50 -3.33 -6.96
N LYS A 12 -19.34 -2.93 -6.44
CA LYS A 12 -18.13 -2.72 -7.26
C LYS A 12 -17.73 -4.05 -7.89
N SER A 13 -17.18 -3.99 -9.10
CA SER A 13 -16.68 -5.17 -9.81
C SER A 13 -15.17 -5.09 -10.06
N THR A 14 -14.52 -6.24 -9.94
CA THR A 14 -13.08 -6.44 -10.20
C THR A 14 -12.90 -7.56 -11.24
N SER A 15 -11.65 -7.86 -11.60
CA SER A 15 -11.27 -9.07 -12.31
C SER A 15 -10.55 -10.02 -11.34
N ASP A 16 -10.44 -11.31 -11.69
CA ASP A 16 -9.49 -12.19 -11.01
C ASP A 16 -8.06 -11.62 -11.12
N VAL A 17 -7.27 -11.88 -10.07
CA VAL A 17 -5.87 -11.45 -9.90
C VAL A 17 -5.17 -12.63 -9.22
N ASP A 18 -4.00 -13.02 -9.72
CA ASP A 18 -3.20 -14.06 -9.07
C ASP A 18 -2.55 -13.49 -7.81
N LEU A 19 -3.03 -13.94 -6.63
CA LEU A 19 -2.35 -13.70 -5.37
C LEU A 19 -1.22 -14.71 -5.12
N VAL A 20 -1.22 -15.88 -5.75
CA VAL A 20 -0.35 -16.99 -5.34
C VAL A 20 1.11 -16.68 -5.61
N LYS A 21 1.47 -16.43 -6.87
CA LYS A 21 2.86 -16.15 -7.24
C LYS A 21 3.47 -14.94 -6.50
N PRO A 22 2.82 -13.75 -6.44
CA PRO A 22 3.43 -12.59 -5.78
C PRO A 22 3.52 -12.74 -4.26
N LEU A 23 2.50 -13.29 -3.59
CA LEU A 23 2.53 -13.44 -2.14
C LEU A 23 3.54 -14.51 -1.69
N THR A 24 3.61 -15.67 -2.35
CA THR A 24 4.64 -16.68 -2.05
C THR A 24 6.05 -16.13 -2.26
N LEU A 25 6.31 -15.42 -3.39
CA LEU A 25 7.62 -14.83 -3.66
C LEU A 25 8.02 -13.79 -2.60
N TYR A 26 7.10 -12.95 -2.15
CA TYR A 26 7.35 -11.98 -1.08
C TYR A 26 7.67 -12.69 0.24
N ILE A 27 6.87 -13.68 0.63
CA ILE A 27 7.05 -14.40 1.90
C ILE A 27 8.40 -15.11 1.93
N ASP A 28 8.77 -15.84 0.87
CA ASP A 28 10.07 -16.52 0.77
C ASP A 28 11.24 -15.53 0.74
N THR A 29 11.08 -14.36 0.13
CA THR A 29 12.15 -13.34 0.06
C THR A 29 12.36 -12.61 1.39
N VAL A 30 11.28 -12.27 2.09
CA VAL A 30 11.32 -11.46 3.33
C VAL A 30 11.55 -12.34 4.56
N TYR A 31 10.80 -13.43 4.69
CA TYR A 31 10.84 -14.30 5.88
C TYR A 31 11.81 -15.48 5.74
N LYS A 32 12.31 -15.78 4.53
CA LYS A 32 13.25 -16.88 4.26
C LYS A 32 12.70 -18.24 4.74
N THR A 33 11.47 -18.53 4.35
CA THR A 33 10.68 -19.71 4.77
C THR A 33 11.50 -20.99 4.79
N SER A 34 11.53 -21.68 5.94
CA SER A 34 12.09 -23.03 6.05
C SER A 34 11.32 -24.00 5.16
N GLU A 35 11.97 -25.06 4.67
CA GLU A 35 11.30 -26.07 3.83
C GLU A 35 10.08 -26.68 4.54
N ASP A 36 10.14 -26.86 5.85
CA ASP A 36 9.05 -27.37 6.69
C ASP A 36 7.78 -26.49 6.61
N ASN A 37 7.96 -25.16 6.56
CA ASN A 37 6.85 -24.20 6.60
C ASN A 37 6.32 -23.84 5.20
N LYS A 38 7.08 -24.11 4.11
CA LYS A 38 6.67 -23.74 2.74
C LYS A 38 5.37 -24.38 2.29
N ALA A 39 5.08 -25.61 2.74
CA ALA A 39 3.84 -26.30 2.40
C ALA A 39 2.61 -25.57 2.97
N GLU A 40 2.65 -25.22 4.26
CA GLU A 40 1.57 -24.49 4.94
C GLU A 40 1.39 -23.08 4.35
N VAL A 41 2.49 -22.37 4.10
CA VAL A 41 2.47 -21.05 3.43
C VAL A 41 1.82 -21.14 2.04
N ALA A 42 2.19 -22.13 1.22
CA ALA A 42 1.64 -22.32 -0.10
C ALA A 42 0.14 -22.67 -0.07
N GLU A 43 -0.30 -23.48 0.90
CA GLU A 43 -1.71 -23.81 1.10
C GLU A 43 -2.53 -22.58 1.54
N ALA A 44 -2.08 -21.85 2.56
CA ALA A 44 -2.74 -20.65 3.08
C ALA A 44 -2.84 -19.53 2.01
N VAL A 45 -1.79 -19.34 1.21
CA VAL A 45 -1.80 -18.39 0.08
C VAL A 45 -2.77 -18.85 -1.03
N GLN A 46 -2.88 -20.15 -1.31
CA GLN A 46 -3.91 -20.66 -2.22
C GLN A 46 -5.33 -20.51 -1.66
N GLU A 47 -5.55 -20.74 -0.37
CA GLU A 47 -6.83 -20.50 0.31
C GLU A 47 -7.26 -19.03 0.17
N LEU A 48 -6.34 -18.09 0.41
CA LEU A 48 -6.56 -16.66 0.24
C LEU A 48 -6.94 -16.30 -1.21
N ASN A 49 -6.27 -16.90 -2.20
CA ASN A 49 -6.59 -16.70 -3.62
C ASN A 49 -7.98 -17.25 -3.99
N LYS A 50 -8.32 -18.45 -3.49
CA LYS A 50 -9.66 -19.07 -3.66
C LYS A 50 -10.74 -18.21 -2.98
N LEU A 51 -10.45 -17.63 -1.82
CA LEU A 51 -11.33 -16.75 -1.07
C LEU A 51 -11.59 -15.43 -1.81
N ARG A 52 -10.55 -14.78 -2.38
CA ARG A 52 -10.71 -13.59 -3.22
C ARG A 52 -11.67 -13.83 -4.39
N SER A 53 -11.43 -14.90 -5.16
CA SER A 53 -12.26 -15.18 -6.35
C SER A 53 -13.73 -15.40 -5.97
N LYS A 54 -14.01 -16.15 -4.89
CA LYS A 54 -15.36 -16.31 -4.33
C LYS A 54 -15.99 -15.00 -3.84
N ALA A 55 -15.22 -14.14 -3.15
CA ALA A 55 -15.72 -12.90 -2.55
C ALA A 55 -15.93 -11.76 -3.56
N CYS A 56 -15.18 -11.73 -4.66
CA CYS A 56 -15.09 -10.54 -5.52
C CYS A 56 -15.33 -10.79 -7.02
N CYS A 57 -15.18 -12.03 -7.50
CA CYS A 57 -15.24 -12.36 -8.93
C CYS A 57 -16.43 -13.27 -9.30
N GLN A 58 -16.99 -14.00 -8.33
CA GLN A 58 -18.15 -14.87 -8.52
C GLN A 58 -19.47 -14.14 -8.20
N PRO A 59 -20.62 -14.55 -8.79
CA PRO A 59 -21.92 -13.98 -8.46
C PRO A 59 -22.31 -14.21 -7.00
N LEU A 60 -22.51 -13.12 -6.25
CA LEU A 60 -22.95 -13.16 -4.85
C LEU A 60 -24.48 -13.23 -4.77
N ASP A 61 -25.02 -14.14 -3.96
CA ASP A 61 -26.44 -14.21 -3.68
C ASP A 61 -26.86 -13.24 -2.57
N LYS A 62 -28.17 -12.93 -2.48
CA LYS A 62 -28.70 -11.94 -1.53
C LYS A 62 -28.98 -12.57 -0.17
N HIS A 63 -27.98 -13.24 0.38
CA HIS A 63 -28.08 -14.02 1.61
C HIS A 63 -26.87 -13.80 2.52
N GLN A 64 -27.04 -14.13 3.81
CA GLN A 64 -25.99 -13.98 4.82
C GLN A 64 -24.71 -14.74 4.45
N SER A 65 -24.83 -15.92 3.83
CA SER A 65 -23.69 -16.74 3.40
C SER A 65 -22.72 -16.03 2.43
N ALA A 66 -23.23 -15.21 1.50
CA ALA A 66 -22.36 -14.40 0.66
C ALA A 66 -21.70 -13.27 1.46
N LEU A 67 -22.45 -12.62 2.36
CA LEU A 67 -21.91 -11.57 3.23
C LEU A 67 -20.81 -12.09 4.16
N ASP A 68 -20.94 -13.31 4.68
CA ASP A 68 -19.92 -13.99 5.48
C ASP A 68 -18.64 -14.25 4.66
N ILE A 69 -18.77 -14.62 3.38
CA ILE A 69 -17.62 -14.83 2.47
C ILE A 69 -16.89 -13.51 2.19
N VAL A 70 -17.61 -12.43 1.86
CA VAL A 70 -16.97 -11.12 1.59
C VAL A 70 -16.36 -10.53 2.87
N THR A 71 -17.04 -10.68 4.02
CA THR A 71 -16.53 -10.21 5.33
C THR A 71 -15.28 -11.01 5.73
N ARG A 72 -15.28 -12.34 5.60
CA ARG A 72 -14.09 -13.17 5.86
C ARG A 72 -12.91 -12.79 4.95
N TYR A 73 -13.15 -12.38 3.70
CA TYR A 73 -12.08 -11.87 2.83
C TYR A 73 -11.54 -10.52 3.32
N TYR A 74 -12.41 -9.59 3.70
CA TYR A 74 -12.02 -8.31 4.31
C TYR A 74 -11.20 -8.51 5.59
N ASP A 75 -11.66 -9.37 6.51
CA ASP A 75 -10.96 -9.67 7.77
C ASP A 75 -9.58 -10.29 7.50
N GLN A 76 -9.49 -11.17 6.49
CA GLN A 76 -8.21 -11.77 6.10
C GLN A 76 -7.23 -10.76 5.49
N LEU A 77 -7.72 -9.76 4.75
CA LEU A 77 -6.90 -8.62 4.27
C LEU A 77 -6.40 -7.75 5.44
N VAL A 78 -7.24 -7.50 6.44
CA VAL A 78 -6.83 -6.79 7.67
C VAL A 78 -5.75 -7.60 8.42
N ALA A 79 -5.92 -8.92 8.54
CA ALA A 79 -5.01 -9.79 9.29
C ALA A 79 -3.61 -9.97 8.66
N ILE A 80 -3.44 -9.65 7.37
CA ILE A 80 -2.15 -9.72 6.67
C ILE A 80 -1.46 -8.38 6.42
N GLU A 81 -2.15 -7.24 6.50
CA GLU A 81 -1.60 -5.92 6.10
C GLU A 81 -0.21 -5.62 6.73
N ASN A 82 -0.09 -5.79 8.04
CA ASN A 82 1.14 -5.52 8.79
C ASN A 82 2.20 -6.65 8.69
N LYS A 83 1.99 -7.64 7.81
CA LYS A 83 2.88 -8.79 7.58
C LYS A 83 3.28 -8.91 6.10
N ILE A 84 2.34 -8.64 5.21
CA ILE A 84 2.47 -8.80 3.76
C ILE A 84 2.17 -7.44 3.12
N VAL A 85 3.22 -6.62 2.96
CA VAL A 85 3.11 -5.26 2.45
C VAL A 85 2.84 -5.28 0.93
N ILE A 86 1.56 -5.25 0.56
CA ILE A 86 1.14 -5.17 -0.85
C ILE A 86 1.23 -3.72 -1.32
N SER A 87 2.33 -3.39 -2.01
CA SER A 87 2.61 -2.06 -2.56
C SER A 87 3.33 -2.16 -3.90
N ALA A 88 3.26 -1.09 -4.70
CA ALA A 88 3.94 -0.97 -5.99
C ALA A 88 5.48 -1.13 -5.93
N THR A 89 6.11 -0.99 -4.75
CA THR A 89 7.57 -1.07 -4.57
C THR A 89 8.07 -2.34 -3.89
N GLN A 90 7.23 -3.04 -3.11
CA GLN A 90 7.62 -4.23 -2.36
C GLN A 90 6.96 -5.53 -2.85
N ASN A 91 5.68 -5.48 -3.20
CA ASN A 91 4.91 -6.65 -3.62
C ASN A 91 3.77 -6.21 -4.57
N PRO A 92 4.07 -6.03 -5.87
CA PRO A 92 3.20 -5.29 -6.79
C PRO A 92 2.02 -6.14 -7.31
N VAL A 93 1.06 -6.46 -6.43
CA VAL A 93 -0.23 -7.06 -6.80
C VAL A 93 -1.18 -5.98 -7.33
N VAL A 94 -1.39 -5.91 -8.64
CA VAL A 94 -2.25 -4.89 -9.27
C VAL A 94 -3.73 -5.24 -9.06
N PHE A 95 -4.44 -4.44 -8.25
CA PHE A 95 -5.88 -4.55 -8.06
C PHE A 95 -6.63 -3.57 -8.95
N LYS A 96 -7.60 -4.09 -9.72
CA LYS A 96 -8.46 -3.29 -10.61
C LYS A 96 -9.91 -3.32 -10.13
N TRP A 97 -10.47 -2.16 -9.79
CA TRP A 97 -11.88 -2.02 -9.46
C TRP A 97 -12.56 -0.98 -10.34
N LYS A 98 -13.75 -1.31 -10.81
CA LYS A 98 -14.67 -0.37 -11.45
C LYS A 98 -15.43 0.45 -10.42
N ASP A 99 -15.92 1.61 -10.85
CA ASP A 99 -16.91 2.37 -10.11
C ASP A 99 -18.27 1.64 -10.08
N ALA A 100 -18.98 1.65 -8.96
CA ALA A 100 -20.28 1.01 -8.76
C ALA A 100 -21.44 1.70 -9.51
N PHE A 101 -21.30 2.98 -9.86
CA PHE A 101 -22.31 3.79 -10.53
C PHE A 101 -21.98 4.11 -12.00
N ASP A 102 -20.80 3.75 -12.51
CA ASP A 102 -20.48 3.94 -13.93
C ASP A 102 -21.42 3.13 -14.84
N LYS A 103 -21.91 3.80 -15.88
CA LYS A 103 -22.79 3.27 -16.91
C LYS A 103 -22.11 3.23 -18.29
N GLY A 104 -20.78 3.27 -18.33
CA GLY A 104 -19.99 3.42 -19.55
C GLY A 104 -20.04 4.84 -20.12
N SER A 105 -20.10 5.85 -19.26
CA SER A 105 -20.24 7.25 -19.71
C SER A 105 -18.90 7.83 -20.15
N LEU A 106 -18.77 8.13 -21.45
CA LEU A 106 -17.58 8.75 -22.06
C LEU A 106 -17.22 10.15 -21.51
N PHE A 107 -17.98 10.70 -20.55
CA PHE A 107 -17.80 12.03 -19.98
C PHE A 107 -17.39 12.04 -18.49
N PHE A 108 -17.32 10.88 -17.82
CA PHE A 108 -16.79 10.77 -16.44
C PHE A 108 -15.45 10.04 -16.44
N SER A 109 -14.44 10.64 -15.81
CA SER A 109 -13.02 10.39 -16.15
C SER A 109 -12.36 9.17 -15.48
N LYS A 110 -13.04 8.47 -14.56
CA LYS A 110 -12.50 7.29 -13.84
C LYS A 110 -13.53 6.16 -13.69
N ALA A 111 -13.89 5.51 -14.80
CA ALA A 111 -14.71 4.29 -14.81
C ALA A 111 -14.08 3.11 -14.03
N SER A 112 -12.75 3.09 -13.89
CA SER A 112 -12.02 2.13 -13.05
C SER A 112 -10.68 2.68 -12.59
N LEU A 113 -10.22 2.30 -11.41
CA LEU A 113 -8.84 2.50 -10.94
C LEU A 113 -8.09 1.15 -10.98
N SER A 114 -6.77 1.18 -11.13
CA SER A 114 -5.90 0.00 -11.21
C SER A 114 -4.54 0.30 -10.58
N ILE A 115 -4.31 -0.15 -9.35
CA ILE A 115 -3.13 0.19 -8.56
C ILE A 115 -2.65 -1.00 -7.71
N SER A 116 -1.36 -1.03 -7.39
CA SER A 116 -0.76 -2.03 -6.52
C SER A 116 -0.76 -1.55 -5.07
N ASP A 117 -1.90 -1.72 -4.40
CA ASP A 117 -2.18 -1.20 -3.06
C ASP A 117 -3.18 -2.12 -2.34
N GLY A 118 -2.74 -2.78 -1.25
CA GLY A 118 -3.60 -3.65 -0.44
C GLY A 118 -4.68 -2.91 0.35
N ALA A 119 -4.46 -1.65 0.71
CA ALA A 119 -5.46 -0.83 1.40
C ALA A 119 -6.59 -0.41 0.45
N PHE A 120 -6.29 -0.21 -0.84
CA PHE A 120 -7.30 0.00 -1.90
C PHE A 120 -8.19 -1.22 -2.13
N GLU A 121 -7.61 -2.42 -2.25
CA GLU A 121 -8.38 -3.69 -2.33
C GLU A 121 -9.32 -3.79 -1.14
N ARG A 122 -8.80 -3.63 0.08
CA ARG A 122 -9.59 -3.67 1.32
C ARG A 122 -10.71 -2.63 1.35
N ALA A 123 -10.47 -1.41 0.88
CA ALA A 123 -11.50 -0.36 0.82
C ALA A 123 -12.63 -0.73 -0.15
N ALA A 124 -12.31 -1.31 -1.31
CA ALA A 124 -13.30 -1.76 -2.28
C ALA A 124 -14.08 -3.00 -1.81
N VAL A 125 -13.43 -3.95 -1.13
CA VAL A 125 -14.10 -5.10 -0.51
C VAL A 125 -15.03 -4.64 0.62
N LEU A 126 -14.61 -3.70 1.46
CA LEU A 126 -15.45 -3.14 2.53
C LEU A 126 -16.67 -2.41 1.97
N PHE A 127 -16.52 -1.68 0.85
CA PHE A 127 -17.66 -1.09 0.14
C PHE A 127 -18.65 -2.18 -0.31
N ASN A 128 -18.15 -3.32 -0.83
CA ASN A 128 -18.98 -4.44 -1.21
C ASN A 128 -19.67 -5.14 -0.03
N CYS A 129 -19.07 -5.17 1.17
CA CYS A 129 -19.79 -5.59 2.39
C CYS A 129 -20.99 -4.66 2.65
N GLY A 130 -20.79 -3.34 2.64
CA GLY A 130 -21.85 -2.36 2.86
C GLY A 130 -22.95 -2.42 1.79
N ALA A 131 -22.56 -2.60 0.53
CA ALA A 131 -23.48 -2.75 -0.59
C ALA A 131 -24.30 -4.05 -0.50
N LEU A 132 -23.66 -5.18 -0.18
CA LEU A 132 -24.36 -6.47 -0.02
C LEU A 132 -25.31 -6.46 1.17
N MET A 133 -24.94 -5.84 2.30
CA MET A 133 -25.86 -5.59 3.43
C MET A 133 -27.12 -4.84 2.95
N SER A 134 -26.97 -3.80 2.12
CA SER A 134 -28.11 -3.06 1.56
C SER A 134 -28.97 -3.90 0.63
N HIS A 135 -28.36 -4.80 -0.16
CA HIS A 135 -29.09 -5.72 -1.04
C HIS A 135 -29.90 -6.76 -0.26
N ILE A 136 -29.34 -7.34 0.81
CA ILE A 136 -30.02 -8.32 1.67
C ILE A 136 -31.17 -7.65 2.44
N ALA A 137 -30.95 -6.43 2.94
CA ALA A 137 -31.98 -5.63 3.61
C ALA A 137 -33.13 -5.25 2.67
N ALA A 138 -32.83 -4.75 1.47
CA ALA A 138 -33.82 -4.38 0.46
C ALA A 138 -34.59 -5.57 -0.15
N SER A 139 -34.08 -6.81 0.01
CA SER A 139 -34.78 -8.04 -0.39
C SER A 139 -35.61 -8.69 0.70
N GLN A 140 -35.63 -8.17 1.93
CA GLN A 140 -36.51 -8.71 2.97
C GLN A 140 -38.00 -8.54 2.58
N PRO A 141 -38.85 -9.57 2.77
CA PRO A 141 -40.30 -9.44 2.54
C PRO A 141 -41.01 -8.53 3.55
N LEU A 142 -40.40 -8.30 4.72
CA LEU A 142 -40.94 -7.56 5.87
C LEU A 142 -42.29 -8.10 6.37
N LEU A 143 -42.58 -9.39 6.16
CA LEU A 143 -43.78 -10.05 6.64
C LEU A 143 -43.68 -10.37 8.14
N THR A 144 -42.51 -10.85 8.58
CA THR A 144 -42.24 -11.24 9.97
C THR A 144 -41.40 -10.23 10.76
N ASP A 145 -41.47 -10.37 12.08
CA ASP A 145 -40.70 -9.57 13.06
C ASP A 145 -39.19 -9.62 12.82
N GLU A 146 -38.67 -10.81 12.49
CA GLU A 146 -37.23 -11.02 12.29
C GLU A 146 -36.75 -10.47 10.94
N GLU A 147 -37.57 -10.52 9.88
CA GLU A 147 -37.27 -9.84 8.61
C GLU A 147 -37.16 -8.32 8.80
N MET A 148 -38.07 -7.72 9.60
CA MET A 148 -38.07 -6.30 9.89
C MET A 148 -36.88 -5.87 10.75
N LYS A 149 -36.53 -6.65 11.78
CA LYS A 149 -35.29 -6.46 12.57
C LYS A 149 -34.05 -6.61 11.69
N THR A 150 -34.03 -7.59 10.79
CA THR A 150 -32.91 -7.88 9.88
C THR A 150 -32.70 -6.75 8.87
N ALA A 151 -33.77 -6.24 8.24
CA ALA A 151 -33.67 -5.08 7.34
C ALA A 151 -33.14 -3.83 8.08
N ALA A 152 -33.70 -3.50 9.24
CA ALA A 152 -33.26 -2.36 10.03
C ALA A 152 -31.77 -2.49 10.44
N LYS A 153 -31.37 -3.64 10.97
CA LYS A 153 -29.99 -3.96 11.36
C LYS A 153 -29.02 -3.84 10.18
N LEU A 154 -29.32 -4.48 9.05
CA LEU A 154 -28.42 -4.49 7.90
C LEU A 154 -28.32 -3.13 7.22
N PHE A 155 -29.39 -2.33 7.17
CA PHE A 155 -29.30 -0.93 6.74
C PHE A 155 -28.46 -0.08 7.71
N GLN A 156 -28.57 -0.28 9.04
CA GLN A 156 -27.69 0.39 10.01
C GLN A 156 -26.22 0.00 9.85
N GLN A 157 -25.93 -1.29 9.67
CA GLN A 157 -24.57 -1.78 9.44
C GLN A 157 -23.99 -1.25 8.12
N SER A 158 -24.79 -1.25 7.05
CA SER A 158 -24.45 -0.62 5.75
C SER A 158 -24.14 0.88 5.90
N ALA A 159 -24.98 1.62 6.62
CA ALA A 159 -24.76 3.04 6.90
C ALA A 159 -23.45 3.29 7.67
N GLY A 160 -23.13 2.43 8.65
CA GLY A 160 -21.89 2.48 9.43
C GLY A 160 -20.65 2.13 8.60
N VAL A 161 -20.75 1.17 7.69
CA VAL A 161 -19.66 0.79 6.77
C VAL A 161 -19.31 1.95 5.83
N PHE A 162 -20.29 2.59 5.21
CA PHE A 162 -20.04 3.76 4.34
C PHE A 162 -19.53 4.97 5.15
N ALA A 163 -20.02 5.19 6.38
CA ALA A 163 -19.48 6.22 7.26
C ALA A 163 -18.02 5.97 7.65
N ARG A 164 -17.64 4.71 7.94
CA ARG A 164 -16.26 4.34 8.26
C ARG A 164 -15.35 4.58 7.05
N LEU A 165 -15.77 4.16 5.85
CA LEU A 165 -15.01 4.40 4.61
C LEU A 165 -14.82 5.90 4.35
N ARG A 166 -15.86 6.73 4.52
CA ARG A 166 -15.80 8.19 4.36
C ARG A 166 -14.67 8.80 5.19
N ASP A 167 -14.50 8.32 6.42
CA ASP A 167 -13.55 8.87 7.40
C ASP A 167 -12.11 8.36 7.22
N THR A 168 -11.88 7.24 6.50
CA THR A 168 -10.54 6.63 6.38
C THR A 168 -10.00 6.54 4.96
N VAL A 169 -10.85 6.52 3.91
CA VAL A 169 -10.44 6.16 2.54
C VAL A 169 -9.29 7.02 1.99
N LEU A 170 -9.31 8.34 2.23
CA LEU A 170 -8.25 9.26 1.77
C LEU A 170 -6.94 9.17 2.58
N GLY A 171 -6.97 8.55 3.76
CA GLY A 171 -5.77 8.19 4.51
C GLY A 171 -5.25 6.78 4.19
N MET A 172 -6.09 5.93 3.59
CA MET A 172 -5.78 4.56 3.21
C MET A 172 -5.19 4.46 1.79
N VAL A 173 -5.73 5.22 0.84
CA VAL A 173 -5.38 5.12 -0.59
C VAL A 173 -4.69 6.39 -1.04
N GLN A 174 -3.43 6.28 -1.48
CA GLN A 174 -2.59 7.45 -1.84
C GLN A 174 -2.98 8.13 -3.16
N GLN A 175 -3.84 7.52 -3.96
CA GLN A 175 -4.35 8.09 -5.21
C GLN A 175 -5.85 8.33 -5.11
N ASP A 176 -6.33 9.43 -5.68
CA ASP A 176 -7.76 9.74 -5.84
C ASP A 176 -8.56 8.50 -6.31
N PRO A 177 -9.47 7.94 -5.50
CA PRO A 177 -10.17 6.72 -5.81
C PRO A 177 -11.26 6.91 -6.89
N THR A 178 -12.03 5.86 -7.17
CA THR A 178 -13.23 5.97 -8.01
C THR A 178 -14.32 6.82 -7.30
N PRO A 179 -15.18 7.55 -8.04
CA PRO A 179 -16.23 8.41 -7.47
C PRO A 179 -17.11 7.78 -6.37
N ASP A 180 -17.41 6.48 -6.46
CA ASP A 180 -18.15 5.72 -5.46
C ASP A 180 -17.49 5.65 -4.07
N LEU A 181 -16.16 5.70 -4.04
CA LEU A 181 -15.32 5.69 -2.84
C LEU A 181 -14.93 7.12 -2.38
N MET A 182 -15.45 8.18 -3.00
CA MET A 182 -15.20 9.55 -2.54
C MET A 182 -16.05 9.88 -1.30
N PRO A 183 -15.53 10.68 -0.34
CA PRO A 183 -16.23 10.95 0.92
C PRO A 183 -17.65 11.53 0.80
N ASP A 184 -17.92 12.39 -0.18
CA ASP A 184 -19.28 12.91 -0.41
C ASP A 184 -20.26 11.81 -0.86
N THR A 185 -19.82 10.89 -1.70
CA THR A 185 -20.63 9.75 -2.15
C THR A 185 -20.92 8.81 -0.99
N LEU A 186 -19.89 8.49 -0.21
CA LEU A 186 -19.99 7.64 0.98
C LEU A 186 -20.86 8.27 2.08
N ALA A 187 -20.80 9.60 2.24
CA ALA A 187 -21.69 10.34 3.14
C ALA A 187 -23.16 10.27 2.70
N ALA A 188 -23.43 10.47 1.40
CA ALA A 188 -24.77 10.34 0.85
C ALA A 188 -25.31 8.91 0.97
N LEU A 189 -24.50 7.89 0.67
CA LEU A 189 -24.86 6.48 0.84
C LEU A 189 -25.18 6.14 2.30
N SER A 190 -24.34 6.59 3.24
CA SER A 190 -24.59 6.40 4.67
C SER A 190 -25.93 7.01 5.10
N ALA A 191 -26.25 8.22 4.65
CA ALA A 191 -27.53 8.89 4.95
C ALA A 191 -28.76 8.18 4.33
N ILE A 192 -28.68 7.72 3.07
CA ILE A 192 -29.77 6.97 2.41
C ILE A 192 -30.03 5.67 3.19
N MET A 193 -28.98 4.94 3.56
CA MET A 193 -29.10 3.70 4.34
C MET A 193 -29.69 3.95 5.73
N LEU A 194 -29.31 5.04 6.40
CA LEU A 194 -29.88 5.40 7.71
C LEU A 194 -31.38 5.75 7.63
N GLY A 195 -31.81 6.44 6.55
CA GLY A 195 -33.24 6.65 6.27
C GLY A 195 -34.01 5.34 6.07
N GLN A 196 -33.43 4.39 5.34
CA GLN A 196 -34.05 3.07 5.10
C GLN A 196 -34.09 2.17 6.35
N ALA A 197 -33.11 2.31 7.25
CA ALA A 197 -33.17 1.68 8.56
C ALA A 197 -34.33 2.24 9.41
N GLN A 198 -34.48 3.56 9.46
CA GLN A 198 -35.54 4.21 10.23
C GLN A 198 -36.94 3.96 9.64
N GLU A 199 -37.07 3.85 8.32
CA GLU A 199 -38.27 3.34 7.65
C GLU A 199 -38.57 1.88 8.05
N SER A 200 -37.57 1.01 8.12
CA SER A 200 -37.76 -0.38 8.56
C SER A 200 -38.26 -0.45 10.02
N ILE A 201 -37.73 0.43 10.89
CA ILE A 201 -38.21 0.62 12.27
C ILE A 201 -39.66 1.14 12.30
N TYR A 202 -40.01 2.11 11.43
CA TYR A 202 -41.38 2.59 11.29
C TYR A 202 -42.35 1.47 10.88
N ILE A 203 -42.00 0.67 9.86
CA ILE A 203 -42.85 -0.43 9.37
C ILE A 203 -43.13 -1.43 10.49
N LYS A 204 -42.13 -1.76 11.31
CA LYS A 204 -42.34 -2.59 12.50
C LYS A 204 -43.23 -1.91 13.53
N ALA A 205 -42.90 -0.69 13.96
CA ALA A 205 -43.65 0.05 14.97
C ALA A 205 -45.15 0.23 14.62
N TYR A 206 -45.44 0.41 13.33
CA TYR A 206 -46.80 0.49 12.79
C TYR A 206 -47.53 -0.86 12.86
N LYS A 207 -46.88 -1.96 12.46
CA LYS A 207 -47.45 -3.32 12.58
C LYS A 207 -47.64 -3.77 14.03
N ASP A 208 -46.72 -3.41 14.91
CA ASP A 208 -46.79 -3.61 16.37
C ASP A 208 -47.91 -2.79 17.03
N LYS A 209 -48.54 -1.85 16.30
CA LYS A 209 -49.54 -0.89 16.80
C LYS A 209 -49.03 -0.10 18.01
N MET A 210 -47.78 0.36 17.94
CA MET A 210 -47.20 1.24 18.96
C MET A 210 -48.04 2.52 19.13
N LYS A 211 -47.99 3.11 20.34
CA LYS A 211 -48.75 4.33 20.67
C LYS A 211 -48.54 5.42 19.61
N PRO A 212 -49.58 6.18 19.19
CA PRO A 212 -49.45 7.22 18.16
C PRO A 212 -48.31 8.22 18.42
N SER A 213 -48.09 8.63 19.68
CA SER A 213 -47.02 9.54 20.07
C SER A 213 -45.59 8.99 19.92
N ALA A 214 -45.43 7.67 19.74
CA ALA A 214 -44.19 7.06 19.28
C ALA A 214 -44.11 7.06 17.74
N LEU A 215 -45.21 6.72 17.05
CA LEU A 215 -45.28 6.70 15.58
C LEU A 215 -45.02 8.09 14.96
N VAL A 216 -45.54 9.17 15.55
CA VAL A 216 -45.23 10.57 15.17
C VAL A 216 -43.71 10.80 15.12
N LYS A 217 -43.00 10.42 16.19
CA LYS A 217 -41.55 10.65 16.34
C LYS A 217 -40.73 9.76 15.42
N ILE A 218 -41.09 8.48 15.31
CA ILE A 218 -40.40 7.50 14.45
C ILE A 218 -40.54 7.92 12.97
N ALA A 219 -41.72 8.38 12.55
CA ALA A 219 -41.96 8.89 11.21
C ALA A 219 -41.30 10.24 10.94
N ALA A 220 -41.31 11.19 11.90
CA ALA A 220 -40.59 12.45 11.78
C ALA A 220 -39.09 12.19 11.51
N GLN A 221 -38.47 11.36 12.35
CA GLN A 221 -37.06 11.02 12.24
C GLN A 221 -36.70 10.33 10.91
N ALA A 222 -37.61 9.53 10.33
CA ALA A 222 -37.44 8.97 8.98
C ALA A 222 -37.47 10.07 7.92
N GLY A 223 -38.41 11.02 8.02
CA GLY A 223 -38.49 12.18 7.13
C GLY A 223 -37.24 13.05 7.19
N ASP A 224 -36.71 13.30 8.39
CA ASP A 224 -35.49 14.08 8.62
C ASP A 224 -34.25 13.39 8.04
N PHE A 225 -34.08 12.08 8.27
CA PHE A 225 -32.97 11.32 7.66
C PHE A 225 -33.06 11.29 6.12
N TYR A 226 -34.26 11.18 5.54
CA TYR A 226 -34.42 11.31 4.09
C TYR A 226 -34.19 12.74 3.58
N GLN A 227 -34.48 13.77 4.38
CA GLN A 227 -34.12 15.15 4.06
C GLN A 227 -32.61 15.35 4.06
N ASP A 228 -31.88 14.79 5.02
CA ASP A 228 -30.42 14.86 5.09
C ASP A 228 -29.75 14.02 4.00
N ALA A 229 -30.30 12.85 3.66
CA ALA A 229 -29.91 12.10 2.48
C ALA A 229 -30.08 12.93 1.20
N LEU A 230 -31.22 13.63 1.04
CA LEU A 230 -31.46 14.50 -0.11
C LEU A 230 -30.49 15.69 -0.15
N LYS A 231 -30.15 16.30 0.99
CA LYS A 231 -29.11 17.35 1.09
C LYS A 231 -27.74 16.82 0.65
N ALA A 232 -27.36 15.63 1.11
CA ALA A 232 -26.08 15.00 0.75
C ALA A 232 -26.01 14.64 -0.75
N MET A 233 -27.08 14.05 -1.29
CA MET A 233 -27.16 13.70 -2.72
C MET A 233 -27.07 14.92 -3.65
N ASN A 234 -27.57 16.08 -3.22
CA ASN A 234 -27.56 17.31 -4.03
C ASN A 234 -26.28 18.15 -3.91
N ARG A 235 -25.26 17.71 -3.16
CA ARG A 235 -23.94 18.37 -3.14
C ARG A 235 -23.32 18.39 -4.54
N ASP A 236 -22.67 19.50 -4.90
CA ASP A 236 -22.14 19.73 -6.25
C ASP A 236 -21.20 18.61 -6.75
N ALA A 237 -20.43 18.00 -5.84
CA ALA A 237 -19.53 16.90 -6.14
C ALA A 237 -20.22 15.60 -6.59
N VAL A 238 -21.48 15.36 -6.17
CA VAL A 238 -22.17 14.06 -6.36
C VAL A 238 -23.55 14.17 -7.02
N LYS A 239 -24.13 15.37 -7.16
CA LYS A 239 -25.47 15.56 -7.76
C LYS A 239 -25.64 14.99 -9.18
N GLY A 240 -24.53 14.80 -9.92
CA GLY A 240 -24.51 14.17 -11.25
C GLY A 240 -24.36 12.64 -11.26
N LEU A 241 -24.12 12.02 -10.11
CA LEU A 241 -23.90 10.57 -9.96
C LEU A 241 -25.22 9.78 -9.90
N TRP A 242 -26.24 10.36 -9.26
CA TRP A 242 -27.46 9.64 -8.88
C TRP A 242 -28.42 9.42 -10.04
N GLU A 243 -29.03 8.24 -10.06
CA GLU A 243 -30.16 7.97 -10.95
C GLU A 243 -31.36 8.85 -10.59
N LYS A 244 -32.12 9.26 -11.61
CA LYS A 244 -33.36 10.02 -11.38
C LYS A 244 -34.34 9.27 -10.46
N GLU A 245 -34.39 7.94 -10.56
CA GLU A 245 -35.21 7.08 -9.68
C GLU A 245 -34.74 7.11 -8.21
N TRP A 246 -33.44 7.22 -7.94
CA TRP A 246 -32.91 7.36 -6.58
C TRP A 246 -33.30 8.71 -5.98
N VAL A 247 -33.05 9.80 -6.71
CA VAL A 247 -33.43 11.17 -6.28
C VAL A 247 -34.94 11.27 -6.05
N HIS A 248 -35.75 10.70 -6.96
CA HIS A 248 -37.20 10.61 -6.80
C HIS A 248 -37.59 9.80 -5.56
N THR A 249 -37.02 8.62 -5.36
CA THR A 249 -37.36 7.74 -4.21
C THR A 249 -37.06 8.43 -2.88
N VAL A 250 -35.88 9.04 -2.74
CA VAL A 250 -35.49 9.77 -1.52
C VAL A 250 -36.38 11.01 -1.30
N THR A 251 -36.61 11.82 -2.34
CA THR A 251 -37.51 12.99 -2.27
C THR A 251 -38.94 12.59 -1.89
N GLY A 252 -39.45 11.51 -2.48
CA GLY A 252 -40.78 10.99 -2.24
C GLY A 252 -40.94 10.42 -0.83
N LYS A 253 -39.95 9.66 -0.33
CA LYS A 253 -39.95 9.13 1.05
C LYS A 253 -39.82 10.24 2.08
N MET A 254 -39.00 11.28 1.84
CA MET A 254 -38.93 12.47 2.69
C MET A 254 -40.32 13.11 2.91
N PHE A 255 -41.01 13.50 1.83
CA PHE A 255 -42.36 14.07 1.93
C PHE A 255 -43.38 13.07 2.49
N GLY A 256 -43.26 11.79 2.14
CA GLY A 256 -44.13 10.72 2.62
C GLY A 256 -44.05 10.53 4.13
N PHE A 257 -42.84 10.47 4.70
CA PHE A 257 -42.65 10.32 6.14
C PHE A 257 -43.01 11.57 6.95
N GLN A 258 -42.79 12.77 6.39
CA GLN A 258 -43.32 14.02 6.94
C GLN A 258 -44.86 14.01 6.97
N ALA A 259 -45.52 13.57 5.89
CA ALA A 259 -46.98 13.42 5.82
C ALA A 259 -47.50 12.39 6.85
N ILE A 260 -46.82 11.25 7.00
CA ILE A 260 -47.14 10.19 7.96
C ILE A 260 -46.98 10.69 9.41
N SER A 261 -46.00 11.54 9.71
CA SER A 261 -45.87 12.15 11.04
C SER A 261 -47.05 13.06 11.35
N GLN A 262 -47.49 13.90 10.40
CA GLN A 262 -48.69 14.74 10.56
C GLN A 262 -49.97 13.90 10.67
N LEU A 263 -50.08 12.77 9.94
CA LEU A 263 -51.20 11.81 10.05
C LEU A 263 -51.34 11.26 11.48
N HIS A 264 -50.25 10.74 12.06
CA HIS A 264 -50.28 10.18 13.41
C HIS A 264 -50.54 11.25 14.47
N GLN A 265 -50.05 12.49 14.25
CA GLN A 265 -50.31 13.61 15.14
C GLN A 265 -51.79 14.02 15.09
N ALA A 266 -52.37 14.13 13.89
CA ALA A 266 -53.80 14.39 13.73
C ALA A 266 -54.67 13.32 14.41
N GLY A 267 -54.24 12.06 14.45
CA GLY A 267 -54.89 11.01 15.24
C GLY A 267 -54.95 11.33 16.73
N ILE A 268 -53.87 11.85 17.31
CA ILE A 268 -53.82 12.29 18.71
C ILE A 268 -54.75 13.51 18.92
N ASN A 269 -54.70 14.49 18.02
CA ASN A 269 -55.59 15.67 18.10
C ASN A 269 -57.08 15.26 18.00
N ALA A 270 -57.40 14.20 17.22
CA ALA A 270 -58.75 13.63 17.15
C ALA A 270 -59.16 12.95 18.47
N GLU A 271 -58.28 12.15 19.09
CA GLU A 271 -58.49 11.57 20.43
C GLU A 271 -58.71 12.66 21.50
N GLN A 272 -58.09 13.83 21.32
CA GLN A 272 -58.20 15.00 22.21
C GLN A 272 -59.36 15.95 21.84
N GLN A 273 -60.16 15.65 20.82
CA GLN A 273 -61.27 16.48 20.31
C GLN A 273 -60.86 17.86 19.75
N GLU A 274 -59.59 18.05 19.42
CA GLU A 274 -59.01 19.29 18.87
C GLU A 274 -59.24 19.40 17.35
N MET A 275 -60.51 19.43 16.94
CA MET A 275 -60.94 19.30 15.52
C MET A 275 -60.26 20.29 14.55
N SER A 276 -59.98 21.51 14.99
CA SER A 276 -59.29 22.54 14.17
C SER A 276 -57.82 22.20 13.92
N GLU A 277 -57.10 21.73 14.95
CA GLU A 277 -55.72 21.29 14.84
C GLU A 277 -55.64 19.96 14.07
N GLN A 278 -56.56 19.02 14.33
CA GLN A 278 -56.70 17.79 13.54
C GLN A 278 -56.85 18.09 12.04
N LEU A 279 -57.75 19.02 11.65
CA LEU A 279 -57.95 19.37 10.25
C LEU A 279 -56.74 20.10 9.64
N SER A 280 -56.09 20.99 10.41
CA SER A 280 -54.84 21.66 10.04
C SER A 280 -53.74 20.65 9.72
N ARG A 281 -53.51 19.69 10.64
CA ARG A 281 -52.54 18.59 10.50
C ARG A 281 -52.86 17.70 9.29
N LEU A 282 -54.12 17.33 9.09
CA LEU A 282 -54.55 16.54 7.93
C LEU A 282 -54.43 17.31 6.61
N GLY A 283 -54.59 18.64 6.61
CA GLY A 283 -54.41 19.48 5.43
C GLY A 283 -52.94 19.54 4.97
N GLU A 284 -52.01 19.73 5.91
CA GLU A 284 -50.58 19.67 5.61
C GLU A 284 -50.13 18.24 5.26
N ALA A 285 -50.66 17.22 5.94
CA ALA A 285 -50.44 15.82 5.58
C ALA A 285 -50.88 15.52 4.14
N LEU A 286 -52.05 16.02 3.72
CA LEU A 286 -52.54 15.86 2.35
C LEU A 286 -51.61 16.53 1.34
N LYS A 287 -51.25 17.81 1.56
CA LYS A 287 -50.30 18.56 0.73
C LYS A 287 -48.95 17.83 0.57
N LEU A 288 -48.41 17.30 1.67
CA LEU A 288 -47.17 16.51 1.65
C LEU A 288 -47.36 15.16 0.92
N SER A 289 -48.51 14.50 1.08
CA SER A 289 -48.81 13.24 0.37
C SER A 289 -48.94 13.44 -1.15
N GLU A 290 -49.54 14.56 -1.61
CA GLU A 290 -49.57 14.94 -3.02
C GLU A 290 -48.18 15.27 -3.56
N MET A 291 -47.26 15.73 -2.72
CA MET A 291 -45.86 15.95 -3.10
C MET A 291 -45.11 14.61 -3.21
N ALA A 292 -45.28 13.71 -2.23
CA ALA A 292 -44.71 12.36 -2.27
C ALA A 292 -45.17 11.56 -3.51
N ALA A 293 -46.47 11.59 -3.82
CA ALA A 293 -47.08 10.87 -4.95
C ALA A 293 -46.62 11.35 -6.34
N LYS A 294 -45.93 12.50 -6.46
CA LYS A 294 -45.30 12.95 -7.71
C LYS A 294 -43.96 12.25 -8.00
N TYR A 295 -43.37 11.59 -7.00
CA TYR A 295 -42.06 10.96 -7.09
C TYR A 295 -42.09 9.45 -6.80
N LEU A 296 -42.96 8.99 -5.89
CA LEU A 296 -43.06 7.58 -5.51
C LEU A 296 -43.84 6.73 -6.53
N PRO A 297 -43.46 5.45 -6.74
CA PRO A 297 -44.31 4.45 -7.38
C PRO A 297 -45.61 4.23 -6.58
N SER A 298 -46.72 3.97 -7.26
CA SER A 298 -48.08 3.94 -6.68
C SER A 298 -48.34 2.90 -5.58
N GLY A 299 -47.45 1.93 -5.37
CA GLY A 299 -47.52 0.97 -4.25
C GLY A 299 -46.76 1.40 -2.99
N CYS A 300 -45.83 2.36 -3.09
CA CYS A 300 -44.96 2.75 -1.98
C CYS A 300 -45.70 3.67 -0.99
N LEU A 301 -45.70 3.33 0.30
CA LEU A 301 -46.47 4.01 1.38
C LEU A 301 -48.00 4.11 1.11
N ALA A 302 -48.53 3.33 0.16
CA ALA A 302 -49.86 3.54 -0.39
C ALA A 302 -50.99 3.41 0.66
N GLU A 303 -50.86 2.54 1.64
CA GLU A 303 -51.82 2.40 2.74
C GLU A 303 -51.94 3.71 3.54
N GLN A 304 -50.80 4.27 3.96
CA GLN A 304 -50.74 5.45 4.81
C GLN A 304 -51.17 6.71 4.04
N LEU A 305 -50.72 6.87 2.79
CA LEU A 305 -51.11 8.03 1.96
C LEU A 305 -52.61 7.99 1.59
N ASN A 306 -53.19 6.81 1.33
CA ASN A 306 -54.64 6.68 1.16
C ASN A 306 -55.41 6.91 2.47
N SER A 307 -54.81 6.63 3.64
CA SER A 307 -55.42 6.95 4.94
C SER A 307 -55.53 8.46 5.15
N ILE A 308 -54.48 9.23 4.80
CA ILE A 308 -54.50 10.71 4.83
C ILE A 308 -55.69 11.25 4.03
N GLN A 309 -55.84 10.82 2.78
CA GLN A 309 -56.96 11.28 1.93
C GLN A 309 -58.32 10.98 2.56
N LYS A 310 -58.52 9.77 3.11
CA LYS A 310 -59.78 9.37 3.76
C LYS A 310 -60.06 10.18 5.02
N MET A 311 -59.07 10.31 5.91
CA MET A 311 -59.22 11.02 7.18
C MET A 311 -59.41 12.53 6.97
N TYR A 312 -58.67 13.13 6.02
CA TYR A 312 -58.91 14.52 5.62
C TYR A 312 -60.32 14.69 5.06
N THR A 313 -60.80 13.83 4.16
CA THR A 313 -62.15 13.94 3.61
C THR A 313 -63.24 13.77 4.67
N ALA A 314 -63.03 12.94 5.71
CA ALA A 314 -63.94 12.82 6.85
C ALA A 314 -63.93 14.09 7.71
N ALA A 315 -62.79 14.46 8.29
CA ALA A 315 -62.66 15.64 9.14
C ALA A 315 -63.05 16.94 8.42
N LYS A 316 -62.78 17.02 7.11
CA LYS A 316 -63.25 18.12 6.26
C LYS A 316 -64.76 18.10 6.09
N LYS A 317 -65.41 16.95 5.86
CA LYS A 317 -66.88 16.88 5.76
C LYS A 317 -67.55 17.34 7.06
N ASP A 318 -66.97 16.97 8.20
CA ASP A 318 -67.49 17.35 9.51
C ASP A 318 -67.29 18.86 9.79
N ASN A 319 -66.19 19.46 9.30
CA ASN A 319 -65.90 20.90 9.39
C ASN A 319 -66.61 21.76 8.32
N ASP A 320 -66.80 21.27 7.09
CA ASP A 320 -67.48 21.98 5.99
C ASP A 320 -68.99 22.15 6.28
N PHE A 321 -69.54 21.37 7.22
CA PHE A 321 -70.86 21.62 7.81
C PHE A 321 -70.90 22.89 8.69
N ILE A 322 -69.74 23.40 9.10
CA ILE A 322 -69.56 24.59 9.95
C ILE A 322 -68.98 25.77 9.16
N ILE A 323 -68.05 25.54 8.21
CA ILE A 323 -67.33 26.59 7.47
C ILE A 323 -67.40 26.33 5.96
N CYS A 324 -68.49 26.78 5.32
CA CYS A 324 -68.69 26.65 3.88
C CYS A 324 -68.54 28.00 3.15
N SER A 325 -67.33 28.33 2.69
CA SER A 325 -67.12 29.39 1.69
C SER A 325 -65.85 29.25 0.82
N GLN A 326 -66.09 29.09 -0.48
CA GLN A 326 -65.18 29.35 -1.61
C GLN A 326 -63.96 28.41 -1.80
N ALA A 327 -63.48 28.36 -3.05
CA ALA A 327 -62.68 27.25 -3.56
C ALA A 327 -61.59 27.66 -4.57
N SER A 328 -60.51 26.86 -4.58
CA SER A 328 -59.81 26.26 -5.74
C SER A 328 -59.58 27.06 -7.04
N TYR A 329 -58.37 26.99 -7.61
CA TYR A 329 -58.12 26.28 -8.89
C TYR A 329 -56.61 26.11 -9.20
N GLN A 330 -56.27 25.11 -10.03
CA GLN A 330 -54.95 24.82 -10.64
C GLN A 330 -55.11 24.84 -12.20
N TYR A 331 -54.10 24.79 -13.09
CA TYR A 331 -53.32 23.59 -13.50
C TYR A 331 -52.19 23.87 -14.56
N LYS A 332 -51.46 22.81 -14.96
CA LYS A 332 -50.20 22.67 -15.77
C LYS A 332 -50.34 23.08 -17.29
N PHE A 333 -49.41 22.95 -18.28
CA PHE A 333 -48.14 22.20 -18.56
C PHE A 333 -47.51 22.74 -19.93
N THR A 334 -46.41 22.35 -20.64
CA THR A 334 -45.31 21.33 -20.61
C THR A 334 -44.06 21.74 -21.48
N MET A 335 -43.10 20.82 -21.71
CA MET A 335 -41.88 20.73 -22.59
C MET A 335 -42.17 20.59 -24.13
N GLN A 336 -41.29 20.27 -25.14
CA GLN A 336 -39.85 19.83 -25.36
C GLN A 336 -39.46 20.09 -26.88
N CYS A 337 -38.41 19.64 -27.64
CA CYS A 337 -37.22 18.73 -27.58
C CYS A 337 -36.19 18.89 -28.77
N ASN A 338 -34.91 18.51 -28.59
CA ASN A 338 -33.87 17.78 -29.42
C ASN A 338 -33.80 17.76 -31.00
N ALA A 339 -32.77 17.21 -31.72
CA ALA A 339 -31.27 17.22 -31.66
C ALA A 339 -30.57 16.29 -32.76
N MET A 340 -29.39 16.69 -33.32
CA MET A 340 -28.27 15.85 -33.91
C MET A 340 -28.54 14.99 -35.22
N LYS A 341 -27.59 14.30 -35.95
CA LYS A 341 -26.13 13.94 -35.84
C LYS A 341 -25.47 13.44 -37.19
N ALA A 342 -24.11 13.50 -37.30
CA ALA A 342 -23.10 12.66 -38.05
C ALA A 342 -23.30 12.24 -39.55
N VAL A 343 -22.32 12.05 -40.48
CA VAL A 343 -20.82 11.99 -40.59
C VAL A 343 -20.13 10.61 -40.41
N LYS A 344 -19.65 9.97 -41.51
CA LYS A 344 -18.52 8.99 -41.57
C LYS A 344 -18.10 8.56 -43.01
N GLN A 345 -16.97 9.00 -43.59
CA GLN A 345 -16.53 8.50 -44.93
C GLN A 345 -15.02 8.58 -45.34
N ASN A 346 -14.09 9.02 -44.50
CA ASN A 346 -12.82 9.63 -44.97
C ASN A 346 -11.57 8.71 -45.17
N CYS A 347 -11.67 7.37 -45.13
CA CYS A 347 -10.46 6.52 -45.15
C CYS A 347 -9.94 6.08 -46.55
N ILE A 348 -10.77 6.05 -47.59
CA ILE A 348 -10.36 5.56 -48.93
C ILE A 348 -9.63 6.64 -49.75
N LEU A 349 -10.01 7.91 -49.56
CA LEU A 349 -9.63 9.02 -50.44
C LEU A 349 -8.12 9.37 -50.40
N ALA A 350 -7.45 9.08 -49.28
CA ALA A 350 -6.07 9.50 -49.04
C ALA A 350 -5.01 8.83 -49.92
N SER A 351 -5.29 7.65 -50.50
CA SER A 351 -4.38 6.95 -51.42
C SER A 351 -4.49 7.42 -52.87
N LEU A 352 -5.59 8.11 -53.23
CA LEU A 352 -5.86 8.62 -54.58
C LEU A 352 -5.49 10.11 -54.74
N ASN A 353 -4.88 10.70 -53.72
CA ASN A 353 -4.74 12.16 -53.54
C ASN A 353 -6.09 12.92 -53.65
N LEU A 354 -7.20 12.29 -53.25
CA LEU A 354 -8.53 12.89 -53.27
C LEU A 354 -8.95 13.35 -51.85
N PRO A 355 -9.86 14.34 -51.74
CA PRO A 355 -10.31 15.25 -52.79
C PRO A 355 -9.26 16.30 -53.20
N ALA A 356 -8.04 16.30 -52.64
CA ALA A 356 -7.02 17.33 -52.86
C ALA A 356 -6.81 17.69 -54.36
N ALA A 357 -6.66 16.67 -55.22
CA ALA A 357 -6.46 16.83 -56.66
C ALA A 357 -7.74 17.18 -57.46
N LEU A 358 -8.89 17.34 -56.80
CA LEU A 358 -10.12 17.91 -57.37
C LEU A 358 -10.36 19.33 -56.83
N ASP A 359 -10.12 19.56 -55.53
CA ASP A 359 -10.18 20.88 -54.89
C ASP A 359 -9.30 21.89 -55.66
N ASP A 360 -8.03 21.51 -55.90
CA ASP A 360 -6.97 22.34 -56.50
C ASP A 360 -7.21 22.71 -57.98
N VAL A 361 -8.15 22.03 -58.66
CA VAL A 361 -8.58 22.35 -60.04
C VAL A 361 -9.63 23.46 -60.09
N THR A 362 -10.23 23.82 -58.94
CA THR A 362 -11.33 24.81 -58.87
C THR A 362 -11.02 26.05 -58.01
N SER A 363 -10.00 26.01 -57.15
CA SER A 363 -9.55 27.20 -56.40
C SER A 363 -8.07 27.11 -55.99
N MET A 364 -7.18 27.61 -56.87
CA MET A 364 -5.73 27.64 -56.59
C MET A 364 -5.33 28.59 -55.44
N ASP A 365 -6.26 29.44 -54.97
CA ASP A 365 -6.05 30.40 -53.88
C ASP A 365 -6.43 29.86 -52.48
N THR A 366 -7.00 28.65 -52.36
CA THR A 366 -7.44 28.13 -51.04
C THR A 366 -6.93 26.73 -50.72
N LEU A 367 -6.36 26.57 -49.51
CA LEU A 367 -5.74 25.33 -49.06
C LEU A 367 -6.75 24.14 -49.07
N PRO A 368 -6.49 23.03 -49.78
CA PRO A 368 -7.42 21.90 -49.89
C PRO A 368 -7.88 21.34 -48.54
N GLU A 369 -9.15 20.94 -48.44
CA GLU A 369 -9.79 20.61 -47.16
C GLU A 369 -9.18 19.35 -46.51
N SER A 370 -8.72 18.43 -47.35
CA SER A 370 -7.94 17.26 -46.94
C SER A 370 -6.61 17.62 -46.24
N ILE A 371 -5.95 18.71 -46.65
CA ILE A 371 -4.74 19.23 -46.02
C ILE A 371 -5.10 19.99 -44.73
N LYS A 372 -6.22 20.73 -44.69
CA LYS A 372 -6.73 21.32 -43.44
C LYS A 372 -6.99 20.25 -42.38
N GLN A 373 -7.63 19.13 -42.73
CA GLN A 373 -7.89 18.02 -41.80
C GLN A 373 -6.61 17.29 -41.34
N LYS A 374 -5.64 17.08 -42.23
CA LYS A 374 -4.31 16.54 -41.86
C LYS A 374 -3.56 17.51 -40.92
N SER A 375 -3.57 18.80 -41.21
CA SER A 375 -2.99 19.85 -40.35
C SER A 375 -3.67 19.90 -38.97
N ALA A 376 -5.00 19.79 -38.92
CA ALA A 376 -5.76 19.73 -37.68
C ALA A 376 -5.39 18.51 -36.82
N LYS A 377 -5.24 17.32 -37.40
CA LYS A 377 -4.76 16.12 -36.68
C LYS A 377 -3.34 16.30 -36.13
N VAL A 378 -2.41 16.84 -36.94
CA VAL A 378 -1.04 17.10 -36.49
C VAL A 378 -1.02 18.10 -35.32
N LYS A 379 -1.82 19.18 -35.39
CA LYS A 379 -1.99 20.14 -34.29
C LYS A 379 -2.63 19.52 -33.05
N GLN A 380 -3.63 18.64 -33.22
CA GLN A 380 -4.29 17.93 -32.13
C GLN A 380 -3.36 16.94 -31.41
N ALA A 381 -2.36 16.40 -32.11
CA ALA A 381 -1.26 15.61 -31.56
C ALA A 381 -0.08 16.46 -31.03
N GLY A 382 -0.30 17.75 -30.73
CA GLY A 382 0.74 18.66 -30.20
C GLY A 382 1.74 19.22 -31.23
N GLY A 383 1.66 18.78 -32.48
CA GLY A 383 2.44 19.31 -33.61
C GLY A 383 3.94 19.13 -33.47
N ILE A 384 4.71 20.05 -34.07
CA ILE A 384 6.19 20.02 -34.00
C ILE A 384 6.68 20.25 -32.56
N ASN A 385 5.93 20.99 -31.74
CA ASN A 385 6.30 21.30 -30.36
C ASN A 385 6.34 20.04 -29.48
N GLU A 386 5.42 19.11 -29.66
CA GLU A 386 5.42 17.83 -28.93
C GLU A 386 6.59 16.93 -29.37
N LEU A 387 6.92 16.90 -30.66
CA LEU A 387 8.14 16.22 -31.13
C LEU A 387 9.40 16.87 -30.55
N GLN A 388 9.47 18.21 -30.51
CA GLN A 388 10.58 18.95 -29.89
C GLN A 388 10.67 18.69 -28.39
N ARG A 389 9.54 18.58 -27.67
CA ARG A 389 9.48 18.19 -26.25
C ARG A 389 10.09 16.80 -26.07
N LEU A 390 9.62 15.79 -26.81
CA LEU A 390 10.13 14.42 -26.76
C LEU A 390 11.64 14.34 -27.12
N PHE A 391 12.10 15.10 -28.12
CA PHE A 391 13.53 15.20 -28.45
C PHE A 391 14.36 15.92 -27.36
N SER A 392 13.77 16.85 -26.60
CA SER A 392 14.44 17.51 -25.47
C SER A 392 14.48 16.67 -24.19
N GLU A 393 13.52 15.74 -24.01
CA GLU A 393 13.45 14.83 -22.87
C GLU A 393 14.33 13.58 -23.05
N LEU A 394 14.52 13.13 -24.30
CA LEU A 394 15.35 11.95 -24.62
C LEU A 394 16.75 11.96 -23.97
N PRO A 395 17.54 13.06 -24.02
CA PRO A 395 18.85 13.12 -23.39
C PRO A 395 18.80 13.01 -21.85
N GLY A 396 17.74 13.53 -21.21
CA GLY A 396 17.53 13.41 -19.77
C GLY A 396 17.20 11.97 -19.36
N LEU A 397 16.39 11.27 -20.17
CA LEU A 397 16.10 9.85 -19.98
C LEU A 397 17.34 8.97 -20.20
N TYR A 398 18.17 9.28 -21.21
CA TYR A 398 19.47 8.63 -21.40
C TYR A 398 20.37 8.82 -20.16
N LYS A 399 20.61 10.07 -19.75
CA LYS A 399 21.50 10.41 -18.62
C LYS A 399 21.06 9.75 -17.32
N ARG A 400 19.75 9.65 -17.06
CA ARG A 400 19.23 8.96 -15.87
C ARG A 400 19.47 7.45 -15.88
N ASN A 401 19.46 6.79 -17.04
CA ASN A 401 19.83 5.38 -17.15
C ASN A 401 21.35 5.18 -16.96
N GLU A 402 22.17 6.12 -17.44
CA GLU A 402 23.62 6.15 -17.26
C GLU A 402 23.99 6.33 -15.77
N GLU A 403 23.39 7.30 -15.09
CA GLU A 403 23.56 7.57 -13.65
C GLU A 403 23.23 6.35 -12.77
N ILE A 404 22.14 5.63 -13.05
CA ILE A 404 21.74 4.43 -12.29
C ILE A 404 22.78 3.29 -12.43
N LEU A 405 23.35 3.12 -13.62
CA LEU A 405 24.38 2.10 -13.87
C LEU A 405 25.71 2.49 -13.23
N ASP A 406 26.12 3.76 -13.34
CA ASP A 406 27.36 4.26 -12.74
C ASP A 406 27.30 4.32 -11.20
N GLU A 407 26.14 4.52 -10.57
CA GLU A 407 26.01 4.48 -9.10
C GLU A 407 26.21 3.06 -8.55
N GLU A 408 25.45 2.07 -9.05
CA GLU A 408 25.59 0.67 -8.61
C GLU A 408 26.98 0.12 -8.96
N ILE A 409 27.49 0.31 -10.19
CA ILE A 409 28.81 -0.20 -10.59
C ILE A 409 29.95 0.58 -9.92
N GLY A 410 29.81 1.90 -9.76
CA GLY A 410 30.79 2.78 -9.11
C GLY A 410 31.07 2.41 -7.66
N LYS A 411 30.03 2.01 -6.92
CA LYS A 411 30.16 1.46 -5.56
C LYS A 411 31.13 0.29 -5.48
N TYR A 412 31.00 -0.71 -6.36
CA TYR A 412 31.87 -1.88 -6.38
C TYR A 412 33.27 -1.57 -6.93
N ARG A 413 33.39 -0.63 -7.88
CA ARG A 413 34.70 -0.08 -8.29
C ARG A 413 35.44 0.57 -7.11
N GLY A 414 34.73 1.34 -6.27
CA GLY A 414 35.30 1.93 -5.05
C GLY A 414 35.79 0.89 -4.04
N ILE A 415 35.00 -0.17 -3.81
CA ILE A 415 35.37 -1.30 -2.95
C ILE A 415 36.64 -2.00 -3.48
N LEU A 416 36.70 -2.31 -4.77
CA LEU A 416 37.86 -2.94 -5.40
C LEU A 416 39.11 -2.05 -5.41
N HIS A 417 38.94 -0.73 -5.55
CA HIS A 417 40.04 0.23 -5.42
C HIS A 417 40.62 0.24 -4.00
N THR A 418 39.77 0.23 -2.96
CA THR A 418 40.22 0.13 -1.56
C THR A 418 40.94 -1.20 -1.30
N ALA A 419 40.41 -2.32 -1.80
CA ALA A 419 41.04 -3.64 -1.68
C ALA A 419 42.42 -3.68 -2.36
N SER A 420 42.55 -3.16 -3.59
CA SER A 420 43.83 -3.05 -4.30
C SER A 420 44.89 -2.24 -3.53
N ASN A 421 44.47 -1.20 -2.82
CA ASN A 421 45.37 -0.44 -1.94
C ASN A 421 45.77 -1.23 -0.68
N ALA A 422 44.86 -2.03 -0.10
CA ALA A 422 45.19 -2.93 1.00
C ALA A 422 46.17 -4.04 0.56
N ASP A 423 45.91 -4.70 -0.57
CA ASP A 423 46.80 -5.71 -1.17
C ASP A 423 48.20 -5.15 -1.43
N LYS A 424 48.29 -3.89 -1.89
CA LYS A 424 49.56 -3.18 -2.09
C LYS A 424 50.31 -2.96 -0.77
N MET A 425 49.63 -2.53 0.30
CA MET A 425 50.25 -2.38 1.63
C MET A 425 50.73 -3.73 2.20
N VAL A 426 49.94 -4.80 2.06
CA VAL A 426 50.33 -6.16 2.47
C VAL A 426 51.56 -6.62 1.69
N LYS A 427 51.62 -6.38 0.37
CA LYS A 427 52.77 -6.71 -0.47
C LYS A 427 54.03 -5.90 -0.13
N GLU A 428 53.90 -4.60 0.10
CA GLU A 428 55.02 -3.74 0.51
C GLU A 428 55.56 -4.16 1.89
N LYS A 429 54.69 -4.54 2.83
CA LYS A 429 55.08 -5.07 4.13
C LYS A 429 55.73 -6.46 4.04
N PHE A 430 55.28 -7.31 3.11
CA PHE A 430 55.93 -8.59 2.82
C PHE A 430 57.36 -8.39 2.32
N GLU A 431 57.58 -7.67 1.21
CA GLU A 431 58.94 -7.50 0.65
C GLU A 431 59.88 -6.80 1.64
N THR A 432 59.37 -5.89 2.48
CA THR A 432 60.14 -5.23 3.56
C THR A 432 60.67 -6.21 4.61
N ASN A 433 59.89 -7.23 4.98
CA ASN A 433 60.26 -8.20 6.05
C ASN A 433 60.81 -9.52 5.50
N ARG A 434 60.67 -9.75 4.18
CA ARG A 434 60.96 -10.99 3.46
C ARG A 434 62.29 -11.63 3.83
N ALA A 435 63.39 -10.87 3.81
CA ALA A 435 64.72 -11.42 4.09
C ALA A 435 64.85 -11.98 5.53
N GLY A 436 64.09 -11.44 6.49
CA GLY A 436 64.02 -11.97 7.85
C GLY A 436 63.15 -13.23 7.93
N ILE A 437 62.05 -13.29 7.18
CA ILE A 437 61.15 -14.45 7.10
C ILE A 437 61.87 -15.62 6.39
N GLU A 438 62.58 -15.35 5.28
CA GLU A 438 63.44 -16.30 4.58
C GLU A 438 64.58 -16.81 5.49
N MET A 439 65.13 -15.97 6.38
CA MET A 439 66.12 -16.40 7.37
C MET A 439 65.53 -17.30 8.47
N LEU A 440 64.35 -16.97 9.00
CA LEU A 440 63.62 -17.81 9.96
C LEU A 440 63.22 -19.17 9.38
N SER A 441 62.97 -19.24 8.07
CA SER A 441 62.50 -20.45 7.37
C SER A 441 63.59 -21.50 7.11
N LYS A 442 64.84 -21.21 7.51
CA LYS A 442 65.99 -22.13 7.38
C LYS A 442 65.95 -23.22 8.46
N ASN A 443 66.67 -24.33 8.24
CA ASN A 443 66.87 -25.32 9.29
C ASN A 443 67.76 -24.77 10.44
N GLU A 444 67.74 -25.42 11.60
CA GLU A 444 68.42 -24.94 12.81
C GLU A 444 69.93 -24.69 12.60
N VAL A 445 70.61 -25.52 11.80
CA VAL A 445 72.05 -25.41 11.54
C VAL A 445 72.38 -24.16 10.72
N GLU A 446 71.60 -23.92 9.67
CA GLU A 446 71.74 -22.76 8.79
C GLU A 446 71.30 -21.45 9.47
N LEU A 447 70.22 -21.50 10.26
CA LEU A 447 69.77 -20.37 11.08
C LEU A 447 70.82 -20.02 12.13
N ARG A 448 71.37 -21.01 12.85
CA ARG A 448 72.45 -20.79 13.82
C ARG A 448 73.71 -20.22 13.18
N THR A 449 74.04 -20.63 11.96
CA THR A 449 75.14 -20.05 11.15
C THR A 449 74.84 -18.62 10.68
N SER A 450 73.55 -18.27 10.51
CA SER A 450 73.11 -16.93 10.10
C SER A 450 73.11 -15.90 11.24
N ILE A 451 73.24 -16.32 12.51
CA ILE A 451 73.21 -15.42 13.68
C ILE A 451 74.64 -15.23 14.25
N PRO A 452 75.21 -14.01 14.23
CA PRO A 452 76.60 -13.76 14.66
C PRO A 452 76.95 -14.32 16.05
N SER A 453 78.04 -15.08 16.13
CA SER A 453 78.58 -15.62 17.39
C SER A 453 79.03 -14.50 18.32
N GLN A 454 78.71 -14.60 19.61
CA GLN A 454 79.17 -13.69 20.66
C GLN A 454 80.10 -14.43 21.62
N THR A 455 81.26 -13.83 21.93
CA THR A 455 82.20 -14.36 22.93
C THR A 455 81.56 -14.35 24.31
N GLN A 456 81.67 -15.47 25.06
CA GLN A 456 81.12 -15.57 26.41
C GLN A 456 81.92 -14.70 27.39
N HIS A 457 81.36 -13.56 27.79
CA HIS A 457 81.67 -12.95 29.07
C HIS A 457 80.71 -13.51 30.12
N ALA A 458 81.27 -14.23 31.10
CA ALA A 458 80.49 -14.92 32.11
C ALA A 458 79.94 -13.93 33.16
N VAL A 459 78.72 -13.43 32.96
CA VAL A 459 77.91 -12.87 34.05
C VAL A 459 77.45 -14.06 34.90
N ALA A 460 78.23 -14.37 35.94
CA ALA A 460 78.02 -15.51 36.82
C ALA A 460 76.88 -15.25 37.82
N GLY A 461 75.63 -15.29 37.33
CA GLY A 461 74.41 -15.15 38.13
C GLY A 461 73.23 -14.65 37.31
N SER A 462 72.02 -15.13 37.60
CA SER A 462 70.81 -14.56 37.01
C SER A 462 70.55 -13.20 37.65
N SER A 463 70.71 -12.10 36.89
CA SER A 463 70.33 -10.76 37.36
C SER A 463 68.86 -10.74 37.79
N GLU A 464 68.58 -9.98 38.85
CA GLU A 464 67.22 -9.66 39.30
C GLU A 464 66.35 -9.16 38.14
N ALA A 465 66.91 -8.34 37.24
CA ALA A 465 66.21 -7.80 36.09
C ALA A 465 65.83 -8.89 35.07
N VAL A 466 66.68 -9.92 34.88
CA VAL A 466 66.36 -11.08 34.01
C VAL A 466 65.24 -11.92 34.62
N THR A 467 65.27 -12.14 35.93
CA THR A 467 64.21 -12.87 36.65
C THR A 467 62.87 -12.12 36.57
N LYS A 468 62.87 -10.80 36.79
CA LYS A 468 61.68 -9.94 36.70
C LYS A 468 61.12 -9.86 35.28
N LEU A 469 61.97 -9.64 34.27
CA LEU A 469 61.54 -9.62 32.86
C LEU A 469 60.94 -10.95 32.42
N ARG A 470 61.50 -12.10 32.84
CA ARG A 470 60.91 -13.42 32.55
C ARG A 470 59.51 -13.57 33.15
N ALA A 471 59.32 -13.13 34.40
CA ALA A 471 58.01 -13.17 35.05
C ALA A 471 56.98 -12.26 34.34
N LEU A 472 57.39 -11.07 33.91
CA LEU A 472 56.54 -10.13 33.17
C LEU A 472 56.16 -10.67 31.77
N MET A 473 57.08 -11.32 31.06
CA MET A 473 56.79 -11.95 29.77
C MET A 473 55.76 -13.10 29.88
N ASN A 474 55.76 -13.84 30.99
CA ASN A 474 54.70 -14.82 31.26
C ASN A 474 53.33 -14.13 31.39
N GLN A 475 53.24 -13.03 32.15
CA GLN A 475 51.97 -12.27 32.30
C GLN A 475 51.50 -11.66 30.97
N VAL A 476 52.41 -11.19 30.10
CA VAL A 476 52.07 -10.75 28.73
C VAL A 476 51.47 -11.92 27.93
N GLN A 477 52.01 -13.13 28.06
CA GLN A 477 51.47 -14.30 27.38
C GLN A 477 50.12 -14.75 27.96
N GLU A 478 49.92 -14.65 29.28
CA GLU A 478 48.63 -14.88 29.93
C GLU A 478 47.55 -13.91 29.41
N ILE A 479 47.86 -12.61 29.29
CA ILE A 479 46.96 -11.62 28.70
C ILE A 479 46.61 -11.95 27.24
N LYS A 480 47.58 -12.41 26.42
CA LYS A 480 47.30 -12.85 25.04
C LYS A 480 46.30 -14.00 25.01
N VAL A 481 46.52 -15.05 25.80
CA VAL A 481 45.61 -16.22 25.87
C VAL A 481 44.23 -15.84 26.42
N GLN A 482 44.16 -14.93 27.39
CA GLN A 482 42.89 -14.38 27.89
C GLN A 482 42.13 -13.61 26.79
N ARG A 483 42.81 -12.79 25.98
CA ARG A 483 42.18 -12.06 24.86
C ARG A 483 41.73 -12.99 23.74
N GLU A 484 42.51 -14.02 23.39
CA GLU A 484 42.08 -15.07 22.47
C GLU A 484 40.83 -15.82 22.96
N LYS A 485 40.65 -15.98 24.28
CA LYS A 485 39.43 -16.53 24.86
C LYS A 485 38.28 -15.53 24.77
N LEU A 486 38.48 -14.27 25.20
CA LEU A 486 37.46 -13.23 25.14
C LEU A 486 36.93 -13.04 23.71
N GLU A 487 37.80 -13.06 22.70
CA GLU A 487 37.40 -12.99 21.29
C GLU A 487 36.51 -14.16 20.87
N LYS A 488 36.81 -15.38 21.33
CA LYS A 488 35.99 -16.58 21.09
C LYS A 488 34.65 -16.49 21.84
N ASP A 489 34.66 -16.01 23.08
CA ASP A 489 33.45 -15.82 23.88
C ASP A 489 32.53 -14.77 23.23
N PHE A 490 33.06 -13.61 22.81
CA PHE A 490 32.34 -12.59 22.02
C PHE A 490 31.74 -13.15 20.72
N LYS A 491 32.47 -14.02 20.00
CA LYS A 491 32.02 -14.66 18.76
C LYS A 491 31.05 -15.84 18.97
N ALA A 492 30.99 -16.40 20.17
CA ALA A 492 30.11 -17.52 20.52
C ALA A 492 28.71 -17.06 20.97
N VAL A 493 28.58 -15.81 21.43
CA VAL A 493 27.28 -15.21 21.80
C VAL A 493 26.28 -15.31 20.66
N ARG A 494 25.10 -15.84 20.98
CA ARG A 494 23.88 -15.73 20.16
C ARG A 494 22.71 -15.41 21.08
N SER A 495 21.93 -14.42 20.69
CA SER A 495 20.60 -14.16 21.25
C SER A 495 19.65 -13.99 20.09
N ASP A 496 18.49 -14.61 20.18
CA ASP A 496 17.31 -14.06 19.52
C ASP A 496 16.78 -12.91 20.39
N ILE A 497 16.10 -11.95 19.79
CA ILE A 497 15.38 -10.86 20.47
C ILE A 497 13.92 -10.77 20.02
N ALA A 498 13.47 -11.67 19.13
CA ALA A 498 12.12 -11.69 18.60
C ALA A 498 11.06 -11.77 19.73
N ASP A 499 11.26 -12.61 20.74
CA ASP A 499 10.34 -12.74 21.88
C ASP A 499 10.24 -11.46 22.73
N ASP A 500 11.33 -10.70 22.87
CA ASP A 500 11.34 -9.45 23.62
C ASP A 500 10.67 -8.32 22.83
N LEU A 501 10.89 -8.26 21.51
CA LEU A 501 10.19 -7.34 20.61
C LEU A 501 8.69 -7.67 20.48
N LEU A 502 8.33 -8.95 20.39
CA LEU A 502 6.93 -9.41 20.33
C LEU A 502 6.19 -9.12 21.63
N ARG A 503 6.85 -9.27 22.79
CA ARG A 503 6.28 -8.87 24.09
C ARG A 503 6.03 -7.38 24.15
N ALA A 504 7.00 -6.56 23.74
CA ALA A 504 6.84 -5.11 23.66
C ALA A 504 5.72 -4.68 22.69
N MET A 505 5.53 -5.37 21.56
CA MET A 505 4.41 -5.14 20.63
C MET A 505 3.04 -5.58 21.18
N ALA A 506 3.00 -6.53 22.12
CA ALA A 506 1.76 -6.93 22.80
C ALA A 506 1.37 -5.93 23.90
N GLU A 507 2.36 -5.30 24.55
CA GLU A 507 2.18 -4.33 25.64
C GLU A 507 2.02 -2.88 25.14
N SER A 508 2.54 -2.55 23.95
CA SER A 508 2.52 -1.19 23.37
C SER A 508 2.26 -1.22 21.86
N GLN A 509 1.43 -0.28 21.37
CA GLN A 509 1.26 -0.03 19.93
C GLN A 509 2.48 0.62 19.26
N ILE A 510 3.43 1.16 20.05
CA ILE A 510 4.66 1.78 19.55
C ILE A 510 5.85 0.98 20.07
N LEU A 511 6.58 0.35 19.16
CA LEU A 511 7.78 -0.43 19.44
C LEU A 511 9.01 0.48 19.47
N ASN A 512 9.64 0.64 20.64
CA ASN A 512 10.93 1.32 20.78
C ASN A 512 12.09 0.33 20.65
N GLU A 513 12.34 -0.14 19.42
CA GLU A 513 13.38 -1.14 19.12
C GLU A 513 14.77 -0.70 19.59
N GLU A 514 15.17 0.56 19.36
CA GLU A 514 16.49 1.07 19.76
C GLU A 514 16.76 0.85 21.26
N GLN A 515 15.78 1.15 22.12
CA GLN A 515 15.93 0.97 23.56
C GLN A 515 16.02 -0.51 23.94
N ILE A 516 15.13 -1.35 23.42
CA ILE A 516 15.09 -2.79 23.72
C ILE A 516 16.41 -3.45 23.29
N SER A 517 16.85 -3.22 22.06
CA SER A 517 18.12 -3.72 21.53
C SER A 517 19.31 -3.21 22.33
N LYS A 518 19.33 -1.93 22.73
CA LYS A 518 20.43 -1.34 23.53
C LYS A 518 20.52 -1.93 24.94
N GLU A 519 19.38 -2.12 25.62
CA GLU A 519 19.32 -2.77 26.93
C GLU A 519 19.76 -4.23 26.83
N LYS A 520 19.30 -4.97 25.81
CA LYS A 520 19.66 -6.38 25.59
C LYS A 520 21.14 -6.56 25.20
N ILE A 521 21.69 -5.67 24.38
CA ILE A 521 23.13 -5.63 24.06
C ILE A 521 23.96 -5.37 25.33
N GLN A 522 23.51 -4.48 26.21
CA GLN A 522 24.22 -4.18 27.46
C GLN A 522 24.15 -5.34 28.47
N GLU A 523 23.01 -6.04 28.57
CA GLU A 523 22.85 -7.28 29.36
C GLU A 523 23.86 -8.35 28.92
N ILE A 524 23.96 -8.58 27.61
CA ILE A 524 24.72 -9.69 27.03
C ILE A 524 26.23 -9.37 26.95
N TYR A 525 26.60 -8.20 26.43
CA TYR A 525 28.00 -7.86 26.15
C TYR A 525 28.68 -7.01 27.22
N GLY A 526 27.93 -6.43 28.17
CA GLY A 526 28.48 -5.65 29.28
C GLY A 526 29.60 -6.38 30.05
N PRO A 527 29.35 -7.60 30.57
CA PRO A 527 30.36 -8.36 31.31
C PRO A 527 31.61 -8.73 30.50
N LEU A 528 31.48 -8.89 29.18
CA LEU A 528 32.62 -9.15 28.28
C LEU A 528 33.42 -7.87 28.00
N LYS A 529 32.73 -6.73 27.84
CA LYS A 529 33.35 -5.42 27.68
C LYS A 529 34.17 -5.02 28.93
N GLU A 530 33.64 -5.25 30.12
CA GLU A 530 34.37 -4.98 31.37
C GLU A 530 35.67 -5.79 31.47
N GLN A 531 35.66 -7.06 31.05
CA GLN A 531 36.87 -7.90 31.01
C GLN A 531 37.91 -7.37 29.99
N VAL A 532 37.47 -6.84 28.84
CA VAL A 532 38.37 -6.17 27.88
C VAL A 532 38.98 -4.91 28.49
N GLU A 533 38.18 -4.06 29.16
CA GLU A 533 38.70 -2.87 29.83
C GLU A 533 39.68 -3.20 30.96
N GLN A 534 39.46 -4.27 31.71
CA GLN A 534 40.40 -4.78 32.72
C GLN A 534 41.70 -5.30 32.06
N SER A 535 41.59 -6.06 30.97
CA SER A 535 42.73 -6.58 30.21
C SER A 535 43.60 -5.49 29.59
N ILE A 536 43.02 -4.34 29.23
CA ILE A 536 43.78 -3.14 28.78
C ILE A 536 44.52 -2.52 29.97
N LYS A 537 43.83 -2.24 31.08
CA LYS A 537 44.44 -1.66 32.30
C LYS A 537 45.60 -2.52 32.84
N GLN A 538 45.47 -3.85 32.79
CA GLN A 538 46.52 -4.78 33.20
C GLN A 538 47.73 -4.77 32.25
N GLN A 539 47.51 -4.71 30.94
CA GLN A 539 48.58 -4.56 29.94
C GLN A 539 49.38 -3.29 30.19
N ASP A 540 48.73 -2.14 30.39
CA ASP A 540 49.41 -0.85 30.50
C ASP A 540 50.32 -0.80 31.74
N HIS A 541 49.88 -1.41 32.85
CA HIS A 541 50.71 -1.60 34.05
C HIS A 541 51.93 -2.50 33.78
N ILE A 542 51.73 -3.66 33.16
CA ILE A 542 52.81 -4.60 32.84
C ILE A 542 53.82 -3.99 31.86
N MET A 543 53.36 -3.23 30.86
CA MET A 543 54.25 -2.57 29.89
C MET A 543 55.13 -1.50 30.56
N ALA A 544 54.60 -0.75 31.54
CA ALA A 544 55.39 0.18 32.33
C ALA A 544 56.46 -0.52 33.19
N GLU A 545 56.13 -1.66 33.82
CA GLU A 545 57.11 -2.49 34.53
C GLU A 545 58.17 -3.06 33.56
N VAL A 546 57.76 -3.61 32.41
CA VAL A 546 58.67 -4.15 31.39
C VAL A 546 59.65 -3.09 30.91
N GLN A 547 59.18 -1.87 30.61
CA GLN A 547 60.06 -0.78 30.18
C GLN A 547 61.05 -0.36 31.27
N THR A 548 60.61 -0.33 32.54
CA THR A 548 61.45 -0.04 33.71
C THR A 548 62.55 -1.10 33.89
N TRP A 549 62.18 -2.37 33.94
CA TRP A 549 63.12 -3.48 34.13
C TRP A 549 64.02 -3.71 32.91
N ASN A 550 63.55 -3.46 31.69
CA ASN A 550 64.37 -3.51 30.47
C ASN A 550 65.41 -2.39 30.43
N THR A 551 65.08 -1.20 30.93
CA THR A 551 66.05 -0.09 31.06
C THR A 551 67.19 -0.48 32.00
N ARG A 552 66.87 -1.08 33.15
CA ARG A 552 67.86 -1.62 34.10
C ARG A 552 68.69 -2.76 33.48
N PHE A 553 68.07 -3.74 32.85
CA PHE A 553 68.78 -4.83 32.17
C PHE A 553 69.72 -4.32 31.05
N THR A 554 69.31 -3.27 30.33
CA THR A 554 70.13 -2.67 29.27
C THR A 554 71.35 -1.95 29.84
N SER A 555 71.23 -1.27 30.99
CA SER A 555 72.38 -0.63 31.65
C SER A 555 73.38 -1.67 32.18
N GLU A 556 72.90 -2.77 32.78
CA GLU A 556 73.69 -3.93 33.22
C GLU A 556 74.48 -4.60 32.06
N LYS A 557 74.03 -4.43 30.81
CA LYS A 557 74.63 -5.04 29.60
C LYS A 557 75.71 -4.18 28.92
N SER A 558 75.89 -2.92 29.33
CA SER A 558 76.56 -1.85 28.54
C SER A 558 78.09 -1.99 28.29
N GLY A 559 78.71 -3.14 28.60
CA GLY A 559 80.17 -3.31 28.60
C GLY A 559 80.85 -3.96 27.37
N SER A 560 80.14 -4.33 26.29
CA SER A 560 80.78 -5.00 25.13
C SER A 560 80.27 -4.56 23.75
N GLY A 561 81.15 -3.98 22.93
CA GLY A 561 80.82 -3.51 21.58
C GLY A 561 80.54 -4.62 20.55
N THR A 562 80.91 -5.87 20.83
CA THR A 562 80.72 -7.02 19.92
C THR A 562 79.31 -7.60 19.93
N GLY A 563 78.48 -7.27 20.92
CA GLY A 563 77.12 -7.81 21.04
C GLY A 563 76.07 -7.15 20.13
N ALA A 564 76.36 -5.94 19.61
CA ALA A 564 75.36 -5.11 18.92
C ALA A 564 74.82 -5.74 17.63
N GLU A 565 75.68 -6.35 16.81
CA GLU A 565 75.28 -6.94 15.54
C GLU A 565 74.47 -8.24 15.74
N ARG A 566 74.83 -9.06 16.74
CA ARG A 566 74.01 -10.21 17.15
C ARG A 566 72.63 -9.77 17.62
N GLU A 567 72.56 -8.68 18.40
CA GLU A 567 71.28 -8.12 18.87
C GLU A 567 70.45 -7.55 17.71
N ARG A 568 71.08 -6.89 16.72
CA ARG A 568 70.41 -6.42 15.51
C ARG A 568 69.74 -7.57 14.74
N VAL A 569 70.49 -8.63 14.46
CA VAL A 569 69.94 -9.83 13.78
C VAL A 569 68.82 -10.48 14.59
N LEU A 570 68.97 -10.64 15.91
CA LEU A 570 67.91 -11.21 16.77
C LEU A 570 66.65 -10.34 16.81
N LYS A 571 66.78 -9.01 16.81
CA LYS A 571 65.63 -8.09 16.70
C LYS A 571 64.95 -8.20 15.33
N THR A 572 65.72 -8.24 14.23
CA THR A 572 65.17 -8.46 12.88
C THR A 572 64.42 -9.79 12.76
N LEU A 573 64.94 -10.87 13.36
CA LEU A 573 64.27 -12.16 13.39
C LEU A 573 62.97 -12.14 14.21
N ALA A 574 62.93 -11.46 15.36
CA ALA A 574 61.70 -11.29 16.13
C ALA A 574 60.63 -10.51 15.34
N THR A 575 60.99 -9.35 14.78
CA THR A 575 60.08 -8.53 13.95
C THR A 575 59.60 -9.27 12.70
N ALA A 576 60.43 -10.15 12.11
CA ALA A 576 60.02 -10.99 10.99
C ALA A 576 59.04 -12.09 11.41
N ALA A 577 59.16 -12.66 12.62
CA ALA A 577 58.23 -13.65 13.14
C ALA A 577 56.85 -13.04 13.44
N ASP A 578 56.82 -11.85 14.06
CA ASP A 578 55.57 -11.10 14.26
C ASP A 578 54.93 -10.72 12.91
N SER A 579 55.74 -10.18 11.99
CA SER A 579 55.28 -9.79 10.65
C SER A 579 54.76 -10.96 9.83
N PHE A 580 55.33 -12.17 9.97
CA PHE A 580 54.83 -13.36 9.29
C PHE A 580 53.40 -13.71 9.73
N HIS A 581 53.12 -13.68 11.03
CA HIS A 581 51.78 -13.99 11.56
C HIS A 581 50.75 -12.93 11.14
N GLU A 582 51.12 -11.66 11.18
CA GLU A 582 50.25 -10.57 10.73
C GLU A 582 49.99 -10.64 9.21
N LEU A 583 51.03 -10.84 8.39
CA LEU A 583 50.89 -11.01 6.94
C LEU A 583 50.04 -12.23 6.59
N LYS A 584 50.19 -13.35 7.32
CA LYS A 584 49.35 -14.53 7.15
C LYS A 584 47.87 -14.21 7.44
N GLY A 585 47.59 -13.54 8.56
CA GLY A 585 46.23 -13.11 8.91
C GLY A 585 45.62 -12.19 7.86
N ASN A 586 46.36 -11.17 7.43
CA ASN A 586 45.92 -10.21 6.40
C ASN A 586 45.65 -10.90 5.05
N LEU A 587 46.46 -11.91 4.67
CA LEU A 587 46.25 -12.69 3.45
C LEU A 587 45.05 -13.65 3.56
N GLU A 588 44.80 -14.24 4.73
CA GLU A 588 43.62 -15.07 4.99
C GLU A 588 42.33 -14.23 4.99
N GLU A 589 42.37 -13.02 5.57
CA GLU A 589 41.25 -12.07 5.52
C GLU A 589 41.01 -11.55 4.09
N GLY A 590 42.05 -11.16 3.35
CA GLY A 590 41.93 -10.77 1.94
C GLY A 590 41.37 -11.89 1.06
N THR A 591 41.82 -13.13 1.28
CA THR A 591 41.27 -14.31 0.61
C THR A 591 39.78 -14.50 0.91
N LYS A 592 39.37 -14.34 2.17
CA LYS A 592 37.95 -14.39 2.57
C LYS A 592 37.16 -13.26 1.91
N PHE A 593 37.67 -12.03 1.92
CA PHE A 593 37.04 -10.87 1.30
C PHE A 593 36.75 -11.10 -0.20
N TYR A 594 37.73 -11.60 -0.98
CA TYR A 594 37.52 -11.86 -2.40
C TYR A 594 36.55 -13.03 -2.66
N ASN A 595 36.55 -14.06 -1.80
CA ASN A 595 35.57 -15.14 -1.85
C ASN A 595 34.14 -14.66 -1.53
N ASP A 596 33.96 -13.77 -0.54
CA ASP A 596 32.67 -13.18 -0.18
C ASP A 596 32.18 -12.16 -1.22
N LEU A 597 33.08 -11.42 -1.85
CA LEU A 597 32.77 -10.40 -2.87
C LEU A 597 32.33 -11.03 -4.20
N THR A 598 32.92 -12.15 -4.60
CA THR A 598 32.62 -12.84 -5.86
C THR A 598 31.11 -13.11 -6.08
N PRO A 599 30.35 -13.75 -5.16
CA PRO A 599 28.92 -13.96 -5.31
C PRO A 599 28.07 -12.69 -5.15
N ILE A 600 28.64 -11.55 -4.73
CA ILE A 600 27.99 -10.24 -4.81
C ILE A 600 28.12 -9.69 -6.24
N LEU A 601 29.31 -9.76 -6.84
CA LEU A 601 29.56 -9.33 -8.21
C LEU A 601 28.80 -10.17 -9.25
N VAL A 602 28.63 -11.48 -9.03
CA VAL A 602 27.78 -12.33 -9.89
C VAL A 602 26.30 -11.89 -9.83
N ARG A 603 25.80 -11.47 -8.66
CA ARG A 603 24.44 -10.92 -8.52
C ARG A 603 24.30 -9.54 -9.17
N LEU A 604 25.35 -8.71 -9.15
CA LEU A 604 25.40 -7.46 -9.93
C LEU A 604 25.35 -7.74 -11.44
N GLN A 605 26.14 -8.71 -11.92
CA GLN A 605 26.14 -9.14 -13.32
C GLN A 605 24.73 -9.57 -13.78
N GLN A 606 24.02 -10.35 -12.96
CA GLN A 606 22.63 -10.73 -13.24
C GLN A 606 21.70 -9.51 -13.28
N LYS A 607 21.74 -8.63 -12.26
CA LYS A 607 20.95 -7.37 -12.26
C LYS A 607 21.15 -6.53 -13.53
N VAL A 608 22.39 -6.36 -13.99
CA VAL A 608 22.72 -5.57 -15.18
C VAL A 608 22.22 -6.26 -16.46
N SER A 609 22.27 -7.60 -16.50
CA SER A 609 21.68 -8.40 -17.58
C SER A 609 20.16 -8.25 -17.62
N ASP A 610 19.49 -8.40 -16.48
CA ASP A 610 18.02 -8.29 -16.34
C ASP A 610 17.53 -6.88 -16.70
N PHE A 611 18.23 -5.83 -16.24
CA PHE A 611 17.93 -4.43 -16.60
C PHE A 611 18.06 -4.21 -18.11
N SER A 612 19.13 -4.73 -18.72
CA SER A 612 19.36 -4.61 -20.16
C SER A 612 18.26 -5.34 -20.97
N PHE A 613 17.84 -6.51 -20.50
CA PHE A 613 16.76 -7.30 -21.11
C PHE A 613 15.39 -6.61 -20.97
N ALA A 614 15.08 -6.06 -19.79
CA ALA A 614 13.86 -5.30 -19.55
C ALA A 614 13.79 -4.06 -20.45
N ARG A 615 14.87 -3.27 -20.53
CA ARG A 615 14.95 -2.10 -21.43
C ARG A 615 14.81 -2.46 -22.91
N GLN A 616 15.36 -3.60 -23.35
CA GLN A 616 15.16 -4.10 -24.72
C GLN A 616 13.71 -4.55 -24.96
N THR A 617 13.05 -5.15 -23.97
CA THR A 617 11.63 -5.57 -24.05
C THR A 617 10.70 -4.34 -24.11
N GLU A 618 10.91 -3.35 -23.23
CA GLU A 618 10.17 -2.07 -23.25
C GLU A 618 10.29 -1.38 -24.62
N LYS A 619 11.49 -1.34 -25.20
CA LYS A 619 11.76 -0.82 -26.54
C LYS A 619 11.00 -1.59 -27.61
N GLU A 620 10.94 -2.92 -27.54
CA GLU A 620 10.17 -3.75 -28.49
C GLU A 620 8.66 -3.50 -28.39
N ASP A 621 8.11 -3.39 -27.18
CA ASP A 621 6.68 -3.12 -26.99
C ASP A 621 6.30 -1.67 -27.33
N LEU A 622 7.19 -0.69 -27.10
CA LEU A 622 7.06 0.67 -27.64
C LEU A 622 7.04 0.67 -29.18
N MET A 623 7.93 -0.06 -29.83
CA MET A 623 7.93 -0.19 -31.30
C MET A 623 6.63 -0.87 -31.81
N ARG A 624 6.16 -1.93 -31.15
CA ARG A 624 4.88 -2.58 -31.47
C ARG A 624 3.69 -1.64 -31.29
N SER A 625 3.66 -0.88 -30.19
CA SER A 625 2.62 0.12 -29.92
C SER A 625 2.60 1.23 -30.98
N MET A 626 3.76 1.75 -31.38
CA MET A 626 3.86 2.72 -32.49
C MET A 626 3.35 2.12 -33.81
N GLN A 627 3.73 0.89 -34.14
CA GLN A 627 3.23 0.18 -35.34
C GLN A 627 1.71 -0.03 -35.30
N GLN A 628 1.14 -0.43 -34.17
CA GLN A 628 -0.30 -0.61 -34.01
C GLN A 628 -1.09 0.71 -34.08
N ASN A 629 -0.55 1.80 -33.55
CA ASN A 629 -1.13 3.14 -33.70
C ASN A 629 -1.11 3.64 -35.15
N ILE A 630 -0.05 3.33 -35.91
CA ILE A 630 0.04 3.61 -37.35
C ILE A 630 -1.02 2.81 -38.14
N VAL A 631 -1.19 1.52 -37.83
CA VAL A 631 -2.17 0.65 -38.51
C VAL A 631 -3.62 1.02 -38.17
N SER A 632 -3.94 1.23 -36.89
CA SER A 632 -5.30 1.55 -36.43
C SER A 632 -5.79 2.95 -36.88
N GLY A 633 -4.87 3.84 -37.25
CA GLY A 633 -5.21 5.09 -37.94
C GLY A 633 -5.58 4.95 -39.43
N GLY A 634 -5.39 3.76 -40.03
CA GLY A 634 -5.36 3.58 -41.49
C GLY A 634 -6.44 2.71 -42.14
N SER A 635 -7.22 1.91 -41.41
CA SER A 635 -8.12 0.90 -42.02
C SER A 635 -9.57 0.97 -41.49
N GLY A 636 -10.56 1.14 -42.37
CA GLY A 636 -11.97 1.24 -41.94
C GLY A 636 -13.08 1.38 -42.99
N SER A 637 -12.83 1.18 -44.29
CA SER A 637 -13.86 1.01 -45.33
C SER A 637 -13.20 0.45 -46.61
N GLY A 638 -13.80 -0.54 -47.28
CA GLY A 638 -13.10 -1.27 -48.35
C GLY A 638 -13.87 -2.32 -49.17
N GLY A 639 -15.19 -2.16 -49.36
CA GLY A 639 -15.96 -2.94 -50.35
C GLY A 639 -16.47 -4.32 -49.91
N GLY A 640 -17.48 -4.84 -50.62
CA GLY A 640 -18.05 -6.18 -50.38
C GLY A 640 -19.57 -6.27 -50.53
N GLY A 641 -20.09 -6.09 -51.75
CA GLY A 641 -21.51 -6.36 -52.02
C GLY A 641 -21.72 -6.84 -53.46
N SER A 642 -22.35 -8.02 -53.63
CA SER A 642 -23.15 -8.48 -54.78
C SER A 642 -23.33 -10.00 -54.76
N LYS A 643 -24.49 -10.46 -54.29
CA LYS A 643 -25.38 -11.37 -55.03
C LYS A 643 -26.80 -11.28 -54.46
#